data_AF-A0A7L9WS37-F1
#
_entry.id   AF-A0A7L9WS37-F1
#
_cell.length_a   1.000
_cell.length_b   1.000
_cell.length_c   1.000
_cell.angle_alpha   90.00
_cell.angle_beta   90.00
_cell.angle_gamma   90.00
#
_symmetry.space_group_name_H-M   'P 1'
#
loop_
_entity.id
_entity.type
_entity.pdbx_description
1 polymer ?
#
loop_
_entity_poly.entity_id
_entity_poly.type
_entity_poly.pdbx_seq_one_letter_code
_entity_poly.pdbx_strand_id
1 'polypeptide(L)'
;MSKRFDDMKALAGSGGSVQAKGSGFRILGNTKLAIKLPLLVTVVSLTLGIILTFTAYQDAKTIMEEQLQSNFELTIETRRSGVENLLHTVDQSLLTQAENPVVVAALNSFKLSWAALRENQTSLLQLTYIENNPFPAGEREKLETAGDNSQYDKVHSKYHPYFMRFMTALGLKDIFLVDLEGNVLYGTTKEVDFATNLENGPWRDTDLANAYRAAINSSPGTLSFRDFAAYPPSHDDPASFISTPIVGRDNEPIGALIFQMSVSNISNVMNAPSGLGKTGEAVLLGTDMRLRSTPRMEDGPDLLSVIPNAEPIKAALDENRKSFFEMLGLSGNMVHTIIAPLTYNGASWAVLIEQDSDEVLRPIKDLRQALMMQVGGLVLMISLIGLLVGRSIARPFVIIGDSIRGVADGDLTSPIPMTERREDVGNLARNLENLRGKLALAKDQQRLQEHQTEQQREVVEHLSSAIAMLADGNLTNPINTEFAAEYESLRRGFNAALQKLNETISELVGAAREIDSNAHDVETASNDLSQRAIEQAANLEQTAAAITQLSASVKMTAESATEADNVMRRAKENAKTSGAVVTQAMGAMDKIASSSKKISQVTSVIEDLAFQTNLLALNAGVEAARAGEAGRGFAVVASEVRALAQRSSDAAKEINTLIQESAENVTGGVEMVDRAGKSFESLIGEFDKVSVSISSIATAAREQSVGLDEINTAVDQLDGVTQKNAAVASQVHGTGRVMVTEAAKLNRISQSFHCDTSIVRRTVQSSASPAVTAKASAVVNSAPAASPRSAAGDDWNEF
;
A
#
# COMPACT_ATOMS: atom_id res chain seq x y z
N MET A 1 -15.48 -29.98 20.25
CA MET A 1 -15.38 -29.87 21.73
C MET A 1 -16.19 -30.89 22.54
N SER A 2 -16.91 -31.86 21.95
CA SER A 2 -17.70 -32.83 22.75
C SER A 2 -16.94 -34.14 23.11
N LYS A 3 -15.87 -34.49 22.38
CA LYS A 3 -15.16 -35.78 22.56
C LYS A 3 -14.03 -35.76 23.60
N ARG A 4 -13.70 -34.60 24.18
CA ARG A 4 -12.64 -34.44 25.20
C ARG A 4 -13.18 -34.47 26.64
N PHE A 5 -14.50 -34.50 26.82
CA PHE A 5 -15.13 -34.48 28.14
C PHE A 5 -15.38 -35.88 28.71
N ASP A 6 -15.52 -36.90 27.85
CA ASP A 6 -15.76 -38.28 28.28
C ASP A 6 -14.46 -39.02 28.69
N ASP A 7 -13.32 -38.72 28.07
CA ASP A 7 -12.02 -39.29 28.47
C ASP A 7 -11.54 -38.76 29.83
N MET A 8 -12.05 -37.61 30.30
CA MET A 8 -11.74 -37.08 31.63
C MET A 8 -12.54 -37.74 32.77
N LYS A 9 -13.65 -38.44 32.49
CA LYS A 9 -14.42 -39.15 33.52
C LYS A 9 -13.94 -40.58 33.76
N ALA A 10 -13.16 -41.16 32.86
CA ALA A 10 -12.63 -42.53 32.98
C ALA A 10 -11.41 -42.66 33.92
N LEU A 11 -10.80 -41.56 34.37
CA LEU A 11 -9.62 -41.57 35.24
C LEU A 11 -9.89 -41.24 36.72
N ALA A 12 -11.15 -41.01 37.11
CA ALA A 12 -11.51 -40.60 38.48
C ALA A 12 -12.09 -41.72 39.36
N GLY A 13 -11.93 -42.99 38.99
CA GLY A 13 -12.58 -44.11 39.69
C GLY A 13 -11.75 -45.37 39.79
N SER A 14 -10.65 -45.36 40.54
CA SER A 14 -10.23 -46.56 41.29
C SER A 14 -9.38 -46.17 42.50
N GLY A 15 -9.82 -46.59 43.68
CA GLY A 15 -9.12 -46.39 44.93
C GLY A 15 -7.84 -47.23 44.97
N GLY A 16 -6.72 -46.56 45.19
CA GLY A 16 -5.46 -47.15 45.56
C GLY A 16 -4.79 -46.23 46.57
N SER A 17 -4.79 -46.63 47.84
CA SER A 17 -4.09 -45.96 48.92
C SER A 17 -2.58 -45.97 48.66
N VAL A 18 -2.05 -44.89 48.10
CA VAL A 18 -0.60 -44.65 48.01
C VAL A 18 -0.24 -43.59 49.03
N GLN A 19 0.48 -44.01 50.08
CA GLN A 19 1.17 -43.13 51.01
C GLN A 19 2.13 -42.22 50.24
N ALA A 20 1.74 -40.97 50.01
CA ALA A 20 2.64 -39.94 49.55
C ALA A 20 3.56 -39.53 50.72
N LYS A 21 4.77 -40.09 50.74
CA LYS A 21 5.90 -39.56 51.51
C LYS A 21 6.11 -38.10 51.11
N GLY A 22 5.78 -37.18 52.01
CA GLY A 22 6.10 -35.76 51.88
C GLY A 22 7.61 -35.55 51.77
N SER A 23 8.08 -35.14 50.60
CA SER A 23 9.51 -34.88 50.35
C SER A 23 9.71 -33.85 49.23
N GLY A 24 9.00 -32.71 49.30
CA GLY A 24 9.22 -31.57 48.38
C GLY A 24 9.80 -30.31 49.05
N PHE A 25 9.60 -30.11 50.35
CA PHE A 25 9.89 -28.83 51.02
C PHE A 25 11.03 -28.87 52.06
N ARG A 26 11.88 -29.90 52.04
CA ARG A 26 12.98 -30.07 53.02
C ARG A 26 14.20 -29.16 52.80
N ILE A 27 14.25 -28.37 51.73
CA ILE A 27 15.39 -27.50 51.40
C ILE A 27 15.49 -26.28 52.34
N LEU A 28 14.44 -25.95 53.08
CA LEU A 28 14.41 -24.79 53.99
C LEU A 28 14.49 -25.17 55.47
N GLY A 29 14.93 -26.38 55.83
CA GLY A 29 14.95 -26.81 57.24
C GLY A 29 15.79 -25.91 58.17
N ASN A 30 16.96 -25.45 57.71
CA ASN A 30 18.00 -24.87 58.57
C ASN A 30 18.38 -23.40 58.28
N THR A 31 17.58 -22.67 57.50
CA THR A 31 17.85 -21.25 57.17
C THR A 31 17.12 -20.28 58.11
N LYS A 32 17.76 -19.14 58.43
CA LYS A 32 17.17 -18.10 59.29
C LYS A 32 15.88 -17.56 58.66
N LEU A 33 14.86 -17.28 59.48
CA LEU A 33 13.54 -16.75 59.04
C LEU A 33 13.67 -15.51 58.15
N ALA A 34 14.70 -14.70 58.41
CA ALA A 34 15.14 -13.54 57.62
C ALA A 34 15.34 -13.80 56.12
N ILE A 35 15.69 -15.03 55.75
CA ILE A 35 16.02 -15.44 54.37
C ILE A 35 14.85 -16.22 53.77
N LYS A 36 14.10 -16.96 54.59
CA LYS A 36 12.99 -17.83 54.16
C LYS A 36 11.84 -17.06 53.51
N LEU A 37 11.36 -16.01 54.17
CA LEU A 37 10.19 -15.26 53.72
C LEU A 37 10.44 -14.55 52.37
N PRO A 38 11.54 -13.79 52.21
CA PRO A 38 11.85 -13.15 50.94
C PRO A 38 12.09 -14.16 49.82
N LEU A 39 12.77 -15.27 50.10
CA LEU A 39 13.05 -16.30 49.10
C LEU A 39 11.76 -16.98 48.62
N LEU A 40 10.81 -17.23 49.52
CA LEU A 40 9.53 -17.84 49.15
C LEU A 40 8.67 -16.90 48.28
N VAL A 41 8.59 -15.61 48.63
CA VAL A 41 7.90 -14.61 47.81
C VAL A 41 8.58 -14.46 46.44
N THR A 42 9.92 -14.41 46.41
CA THR A 42 10.68 -14.31 45.15
C THR A 42 10.44 -15.50 44.25
N VAL A 43 10.42 -16.73 44.79
CA VAL A 43 10.16 -17.95 44.01
C VAL A 43 8.72 -17.95 43.48
N VAL A 44 7.73 -17.61 44.30
CA VAL A 44 6.32 -17.58 43.86
C VAL A 44 6.10 -16.51 42.77
N SER A 45 6.62 -15.29 42.98
CA SER A 45 6.51 -14.22 41.98
C SER A 45 7.29 -14.54 40.69
N LEU A 46 8.46 -15.18 40.79
CA LEU A 46 9.23 -15.66 39.64
C LEU A 46 8.42 -16.70 38.85
N THR A 47 7.81 -17.68 39.53
CA THR A 47 7.00 -18.69 38.84
C THR A 47 5.79 -18.07 38.13
N LEU A 48 5.09 -17.13 38.77
CA LEU A 48 3.94 -16.45 38.15
C LEU A 48 4.38 -15.60 36.95
N GLY A 49 5.49 -14.87 37.07
CA GLY A 49 6.06 -14.07 35.99
C GLY A 49 6.50 -14.91 34.79
N ILE A 50 7.15 -16.06 35.03
CA ILE A 50 7.53 -17.00 33.96
C ILE A 50 6.29 -17.55 33.25
N ILE A 51 5.26 -17.97 34.00
CA ILE A 51 4.02 -18.51 33.40
C ILE A 51 3.33 -17.45 32.55
N LEU A 52 3.12 -16.23 33.07
CA LEU A 52 2.48 -15.15 32.32
C LEU A 52 3.27 -14.77 31.07
N THR A 53 4.60 -14.68 31.19
CA THR A 53 5.48 -14.36 30.05
C THR A 53 5.46 -15.47 29.01
N PHE A 54 5.46 -16.74 29.43
CA PHE A 54 5.37 -17.88 28.53
C PHE A 54 4.04 -17.90 27.77
N THR A 55 2.92 -17.69 28.46
CA THR A 55 1.60 -17.60 27.82
C THR A 55 1.56 -16.42 26.83
N ALA A 56 1.99 -15.23 27.25
CA ALA A 56 2.02 -14.06 26.39
C ALA A 56 2.92 -14.24 25.15
N TYR A 57 4.06 -14.90 25.31
CA TYR A 57 4.93 -15.26 24.19
C TYR A 57 4.24 -16.24 23.23
N GLN A 58 3.53 -17.23 23.75
CA GLN A 58 2.84 -18.23 22.94
C GLN A 58 1.66 -17.62 22.16
N ASP A 59 0.90 -16.72 22.79
CA ASP A 59 -0.19 -15.98 22.17
C ASP A 59 0.35 -15.06 21.06
N ALA A 60 1.40 -14.28 21.37
CA ALA A 60 2.03 -13.40 20.40
C ALA A 60 2.64 -14.17 19.22
N LYS A 61 3.31 -15.29 19.48
CA LYS A 61 3.84 -16.16 18.44
C LYS A 61 2.72 -16.63 17.49
N THR A 62 1.61 -17.10 18.04
CA THR A 62 0.47 -17.61 17.25
C THR A 62 -0.14 -16.51 16.38
N ILE A 63 -0.39 -15.33 16.95
CA ILE A 63 -0.93 -14.17 16.21
C ILE A 63 0.04 -13.75 15.10
N MET A 64 1.34 -13.75 15.36
CA MET A 64 2.34 -13.35 14.37
C MET A 64 2.50 -14.39 13.25
N GLU A 65 2.39 -15.69 13.55
CA GLU A 65 2.36 -16.75 12.53
C GLU A 65 1.11 -16.65 11.65
N GLU A 66 -0.06 -16.36 12.23
CA GLU A 66 -1.30 -16.12 11.47
C GLU A 66 -1.18 -14.85 10.58
N GLN A 67 -0.66 -13.75 11.13
CA GLN A 67 -0.43 -12.52 10.37
C GLN A 67 0.59 -12.73 9.24
N LEU A 68 1.64 -13.50 9.50
CA LEU A 68 2.64 -13.86 8.52
C LEU A 68 2.00 -14.62 7.36
N GLN A 69 1.24 -15.68 7.64
CA GLN A 69 0.56 -16.44 6.60
C GLN A 69 -0.40 -15.53 5.80
N SER A 70 -1.15 -14.65 6.47
CA SER A 70 -2.04 -13.69 5.81
C SER A 70 -1.28 -12.74 4.86
N ASN A 71 -0.13 -12.23 5.29
CA ASN A 71 0.72 -11.37 4.44
C ASN A 71 1.22 -12.13 3.19
N PHE A 72 1.62 -13.39 3.35
CA PHE A 72 1.99 -14.26 2.24
C PHE A 72 0.80 -14.51 1.30
N GLU A 73 -0.38 -14.79 1.84
CA GLU A 73 -1.62 -14.99 1.07
C GLU A 73 -2.02 -13.75 0.26
N LEU A 74 -1.92 -12.56 0.83
CA LEU A 74 -2.18 -11.29 0.14
C LEU A 74 -1.15 -11.04 -0.96
N THR A 75 0.13 -11.28 -0.66
CA THR A 75 1.21 -11.06 -1.63
C THR A 75 1.08 -12.01 -2.80
N ILE A 76 0.82 -13.30 -2.56
CA ILE A 76 0.67 -14.27 -3.64
C ILE A 76 -0.58 -14.01 -4.47
N GLU A 77 -1.68 -13.58 -3.85
CA GLU A 77 -2.89 -13.22 -4.58
C GLU A 77 -2.66 -12.01 -5.48
N THR A 78 -1.90 -11.02 -5.00
CA THR A 78 -1.51 -9.84 -5.79
C THR A 78 -0.63 -10.25 -6.97
N ARG A 79 0.35 -11.15 -6.79
CA ARG A 79 1.20 -11.65 -7.87
C ARG A 79 0.41 -12.45 -8.90
N ARG A 80 -0.41 -13.40 -8.43
CA ARG A 80 -1.27 -14.24 -9.26
C ARG A 80 -2.20 -13.38 -10.13
N SER A 81 -2.93 -12.46 -9.50
CA SER A 81 -3.83 -11.54 -10.20
C SER A 81 -3.09 -10.61 -11.17
N GLY A 82 -1.90 -10.14 -10.80
CA GLY A 82 -1.06 -9.32 -11.68
C GLY A 82 -0.65 -10.05 -12.95
N VAL A 83 -0.24 -11.32 -12.82
CA VAL A 83 0.12 -12.17 -13.97
C VAL A 83 -1.13 -12.46 -14.80
N GLU A 84 -2.26 -12.82 -14.20
CA GLU A 84 -3.54 -13.03 -14.91
C GLU A 84 -3.96 -11.80 -15.74
N ASN A 85 -3.87 -10.60 -15.15
CA ASN A 85 -4.22 -9.36 -15.83
C ASN A 85 -3.27 -9.06 -17.00
N LEU A 86 -1.97 -9.31 -16.84
CA LEU A 86 -0.99 -9.18 -17.91
C LEU A 86 -1.34 -10.12 -19.08
N LEU A 87 -1.58 -11.40 -18.79
CA LEU A 87 -1.94 -12.40 -19.79
C LEU A 87 -3.25 -12.05 -20.51
N HIS A 88 -4.27 -11.62 -19.76
CA HIS A 88 -5.54 -11.19 -20.32
C HIS A 88 -5.40 -9.97 -21.24
N THR A 89 -4.50 -9.04 -20.90
CA THR A 89 -4.19 -7.89 -21.76
C THR A 89 -3.57 -8.33 -23.08
N VAL A 90 -2.68 -9.33 -23.05
CA VAL A 90 -2.09 -9.92 -24.27
C VAL A 90 -3.17 -10.62 -25.11
N ASP A 91 -4.04 -11.42 -24.49
CA ASP A 91 -5.15 -12.12 -25.15
C ASP A 91 -6.06 -11.15 -25.91
N GLN A 92 -6.59 -10.14 -25.22
CA GLN A 92 -7.51 -9.16 -25.81
C GLN A 92 -6.83 -8.35 -26.91
N SER A 93 -5.56 -8.01 -26.71
CA SER A 93 -4.80 -7.26 -27.70
C SER A 93 -4.54 -8.08 -28.96
N LEU A 94 -4.20 -9.37 -28.83
CA LEU A 94 -3.98 -10.26 -29.96
C LEU A 94 -5.25 -10.43 -30.80
N LEU A 95 -6.38 -10.70 -30.14
CA LEU A 95 -7.69 -10.83 -30.81
C LEU A 95 -8.07 -9.54 -31.54
N THR A 96 -7.95 -8.39 -30.87
CA THR A 96 -8.25 -7.08 -31.46
C THR A 96 -7.34 -6.78 -32.67
N GLN A 97 -6.07 -7.17 -32.61
CA GLN A 97 -5.14 -6.95 -33.72
C GLN A 97 -5.40 -7.89 -34.91
N ALA A 98 -5.83 -9.13 -34.66
CA ALA A 98 -6.14 -10.08 -35.72
C ALA A 98 -7.32 -9.61 -36.60
N GLU A 99 -8.26 -8.85 -36.02
CA GLU A 99 -9.40 -8.24 -36.73
C GLU A 99 -9.09 -6.84 -37.26
N ASN A 100 -7.92 -6.27 -36.94
CA ASN A 100 -7.60 -4.91 -37.31
C ASN A 100 -7.35 -4.77 -38.82
N PRO A 101 -8.06 -3.85 -39.53
CA PRO A 101 -7.88 -3.66 -40.97
C PRO A 101 -6.45 -3.32 -41.39
N VAL A 102 -5.66 -2.68 -40.51
CA VAL A 102 -4.25 -2.36 -40.78
C VAL A 102 -3.40 -3.63 -40.80
N VAL A 103 -3.63 -4.57 -39.87
CA VAL A 103 -2.92 -5.85 -39.81
C VAL A 103 -3.29 -6.73 -41.00
N VAL A 104 -4.57 -6.81 -41.33
CA VAL A 104 -5.07 -7.50 -42.55
C VAL A 104 -4.43 -6.90 -43.81
N ALA A 105 -4.35 -5.57 -43.91
CA ALA A 105 -3.70 -4.90 -45.05
C ALA A 105 -2.18 -5.13 -45.07
N ALA A 106 -1.53 -5.18 -43.91
CA ALA A 106 -0.10 -5.46 -43.79
C ALA A 106 0.23 -6.87 -44.27
N LEU A 107 -0.49 -7.89 -43.77
CA LEU A 107 -0.31 -9.29 -44.18
C LEU A 107 -0.44 -9.43 -45.71
N ASN A 108 -1.51 -8.88 -46.29
CA ASN A 108 -1.71 -8.93 -47.75
C ASN A 108 -0.61 -8.19 -48.53
N SER A 109 -0.16 -7.03 -48.02
CA SER A 109 0.92 -6.27 -48.67
C SER A 109 2.26 -7.00 -48.61
N PHE A 110 2.58 -7.63 -47.48
CA PHE A 110 3.78 -8.46 -47.33
C PHE A 110 3.69 -9.72 -48.20
N LYS A 111 2.51 -10.37 -48.29
CA LYS A 111 2.31 -11.53 -49.16
C LYS A 111 2.57 -11.19 -50.63
N LEU A 112 2.06 -10.05 -51.10
CA LEU A 112 2.28 -9.58 -52.47
C LEU A 112 3.75 -9.18 -52.74
N SER A 113 4.38 -8.46 -51.80
CA SER A 113 5.78 -8.03 -51.97
C SER A 113 6.75 -9.20 -51.88
N TRP A 114 6.45 -10.20 -51.05
CA TRP A 114 7.18 -11.47 -50.97
C TRP A 114 7.14 -12.23 -52.31
N ALA A 115 5.96 -12.38 -52.91
CA ALA A 115 5.80 -13.04 -54.20
C ALA A 115 6.55 -12.30 -55.34
N ALA A 116 6.72 -10.98 -55.23
CA ALA A 116 7.43 -10.18 -56.22
C ALA A 116 8.95 -10.44 -56.27
N LEU A 117 9.55 -11.02 -55.21
CA LEU A 117 10.98 -11.34 -55.14
C LEU A 117 11.37 -12.56 -56.01
N ARG A 118 10.40 -13.35 -56.47
CA ARG A 118 10.55 -14.56 -57.32
C ARG A 118 11.31 -15.73 -56.66
N GLU A 119 12.64 -15.72 -56.67
CA GLU A 119 13.49 -16.84 -56.22
C GLU A 119 14.43 -16.42 -55.10
N ASN A 120 14.83 -17.35 -54.24
CA ASN A 120 15.72 -17.14 -53.08
C ASN A 120 15.22 -16.07 -52.08
N GLN A 121 13.90 -15.98 -51.88
CA GLN A 121 13.25 -15.02 -50.96
C GLN A 121 13.90 -15.02 -49.57
N THR A 122 14.10 -16.20 -48.98
CA THR A 122 14.75 -16.36 -47.66
C THR A 122 16.14 -15.75 -47.64
N SER A 123 17.02 -16.18 -48.56
CA SER A 123 18.41 -15.70 -48.60
C SER A 123 18.50 -14.21 -48.85
N LEU A 124 17.63 -13.66 -49.72
CA LEU A 124 17.62 -12.23 -50.01
C LEU A 124 17.18 -11.41 -48.79
N LEU A 125 16.08 -11.79 -48.14
CA LEU A 125 15.54 -11.03 -47.02
C LEU A 125 16.39 -11.16 -45.75
N GLN A 126 16.97 -12.34 -45.49
CA GLN A 126 17.89 -12.50 -44.36
C GLN A 126 19.20 -11.73 -44.60
N LEU A 127 19.75 -11.76 -45.82
CA LEU A 127 20.91 -10.94 -46.17
C LEU A 127 20.61 -9.45 -45.94
N THR A 128 19.45 -8.96 -46.36
CA THR A 128 19.08 -7.55 -46.25
C THR A 128 18.76 -7.10 -44.81
N TYR A 129 17.96 -7.87 -44.06
CA TYR A 129 17.42 -7.44 -42.75
C TYR A 129 18.14 -8.05 -41.54
N ILE A 130 19.00 -9.06 -41.72
CA ILE A 130 19.77 -9.69 -40.64
C ILE A 130 21.27 -9.43 -40.82
N GLU A 131 21.85 -9.83 -41.94
CA GLU A 131 23.31 -9.76 -42.16
C GLU A 131 23.79 -8.34 -42.44
N ASN A 132 23.09 -7.59 -43.30
CA ASN A 132 23.42 -6.20 -43.65
C ASN A 132 22.72 -5.17 -42.74
N ASN A 133 22.07 -5.62 -41.65
CA ASN A 133 21.41 -4.71 -40.72
C ASN A 133 22.47 -3.88 -39.97
N PRO A 134 22.38 -2.54 -39.97
CA PRO A 134 23.32 -1.70 -39.23
C PRO A 134 23.21 -1.87 -37.71
N PHE A 135 22.11 -2.44 -37.20
CA PHE A 135 21.89 -2.71 -35.78
C PHE A 135 22.27 -4.16 -35.43
N PRO A 136 22.90 -4.38 -34.25
CA PRO A 136 23.29 -5.72 -33.80
C PRO A 136 22.07 -6.60 -33.45
N ALA A 137 22.32 -7.91 -33.25
CA ALA A 137 21.30 -8.83 -32.75
C ALA A 137 20.66 -8.30 -31.45
N GLY A 138 19.33 -8.42 -31.35
CA GLY A 138 18.54 -7.82 -30.27
C GLY A 138 18.15 -6.34 -30.44
N GLU A 139 18.64 -5.66 -31.49
CA GLU A 139 18.23 -4.28 -31.83
C GLU A 139 17.84 -4.09 -33.32
N ARG A 140 17.76 -5.19 -34.07
CA ARG A 140 17.52 -5.19 -35.52
C ARG A 140 16.17 -4.59 -35.92
N GLU A 141 15.20 -4.60 -35.01
CA GLU A 141 13.90 -3.93 -35.13
C GLU A 141 13.98 -2.40 -35.22
N LYS A 142 15.15 -1.79 -35.05
CA LYS A 142 15.32 -0.35 -35.29
C LYS A 142 15.45 0.00 -36.77
N LEU A 143 15.65 -0.99 -37.64
CA LEU A 143 15.80 -0.78 -39.09
C LEU A 143 14.44 -0.54 -39.77
N GLU A 144 14.08 0.71 -40.04
CA GLU A 144 12.84 1.03 -40.74
C GLU A 144 12.86 0.70 -42.25
N THR A 145 13.99 0.97 -42.92
CA THR A 145 14.19 0.75 -44.35
C THR A 145 15.60 0.21 -44.63
N ALA A 146 15.68 -0.76 -45.53
CA ALA A 146 16.92 -1.31 -46.06
C ALA A 146 17.54 -0.42 -47.15
N GLY A 147 16.80 0.54 -47.71
CA GLY A 147 17.27 1.45 -48.75
C GLY A 147 17.44 0.80 -50.13
N ASP A 148 17.02 -0.45 -50.31
CA ASP A 148 17.10 -1.19 -51.59
C ASP A 148 15.95 -0.83 -52.56
N ASN A 149 14.96 -0.05 -52.08
CA ASN A 149 13.79 0.41 -52.83
C ASN A 149 12.95 -0.73 -53.44
N SER A 150 13.13 -1.95 -52.93
CA SER A 150 12.34 -3.12 -53.31
C SER A 150 10.87 -2.94 -52.92
N GLN A 151 9.99 -3.75 -53.51
CA GLN A 151 8.58 -3.73 -53.09
C GLN A 151 8.44 -4.17 -51.63
N TYR A 152 9.29 -5.10 -51.18
CA TYR A 152 9.28 -5.54 -49.79
C TYR A 152 9.69 -4.39 -48.85
N ASP A 153 10.76 -3.66 -49.17
CA ASP A 153 11.24 -2.55 -48.35
C ASP A 153 10.24 -1.40 -48.23
N LYS A 154 9.52 -1.08 -49.30
CA LYS A 154 8.42 -0.10 -49.24
C LYS A 154 7.29 -0.53 -48.32
N VAL A 155 6.93 -1.81 -48.36
CA VAL A 155 5.91 -2.38 -47.46
C VAL A 155 6.43 -2.39 -46.03
N HIS A 156 7.69 -2.78 -45.82
CA HIS A 156 8.36 -2.77 -44.52
C HIS A 156 8.34 -1.36 -43.91
N SER A 157 8.88 -0.35 -44.61
CA SER A 157 8.90 1.04 -44.16
C SER A 157 7.51 1.59 -43.81
N LYS A 158 6.46 1.12 -44.50
CA LYS A 158 5.08 1.53 -44.23
C LYS A 158 4.49 0.92 -42.95
N TYR A 159 4.69 -0.38 -42.71
CA TYR A 159 3.98 -1.11 -41.64
C TYR A 159 4.85 -1.40 -40.41
N HIS A 160 6.17 -1.43 -40.55
CA HIS A 160 7.08 -1.73 -39.46
C HIS A 160 6.94 -0.76 -38.26
N PRO A 161 6.83 0.58 -38.44
CA PRO A 161 6.62 1.49 -37.30
C PRO A 161 5.35 1.20 -36.51
N TYR A 162 4.30 0.66 -37.16
CA TYR A 162 3.07 0.26 -36.49
C TYR A 162 3.30 -0.93 -35.56
N PHE A 163 3.94 -2.00 -36.06
CA PHE A 163 4.23 -3.19 -35.27
C PHE A 163 5.26 -2.92 -34.18
N MET A 164 6.29 -2.10 -34.44
CA MET A 164 7.28 -1.74 -33.43
C MET A 164 6.65 -0.96 -32.27
N ARG A 165 5.78 0.02 -32.54
CA ARG A 165 5.03 0.73 -31.47
C ARG A 165 4.16 -0.22 -30.65
N PHE A 166 3.53 -1.19 -31.30
CA PHE A 166 2.66 -2.13 -30.63
C PHE A 166 3.44 -3.17 -29.80
N MET A 167 4.53 -3.71 -30.34
CA MET A 167 5.46 -4.60 -29.63
C MET A 167 5.98 -3.93 -28.36
N THR A 168 6.45 -2.70 -28.47
CA THR A 168 6.95 -1.91 -27.33
C THR A 168 5.85 -1.60 -26.32
N ALA A 169 4.65 -1.23 -26.76
CA ALA A 169 3.54 -0.88 -25.87
C ALA A 169 3.05 -2.07 -25.01
N LEU A 170 3.11 -3.29 -25.55
CA LEU A 170 2.73 -4.51 -24.82
C LEU A 170 3.93 -5.23 -24.19
N GLY A 171 5.16 -4.73 -24.40
CA GLY A 171 6.40 -5.38 -23.98
C GLY A 171 6.53 -6.80 -24.55
N LEU A 172 6.13 -7.01 -25.80
CA LEU A 172 6.32 -8.29 -26.50
C LEU A 172 7.77 -8.43 -26.94
N LYS A 173 8.26 -9.68 -27.05
CA LYS A 173 9.58 -9.95 -27.60
C LYS A 173 9.57 -9.88 -29.12
N ASP A 174 8.52 -10.39 -29.76
CA ASP A 174 8.34 -10.30 -31.22
C ASP A 174 6.87 -10.44 -31.65
N ILE A 175 6.58 -10.03 -32.88
CA ILE A 175 5.29 -10.16 -33.57
C ILE A 175 5.55 -10.74 -34.95
N PHE A 176 4.85 -11.83 -35.27
CA PHE A 176 4.94 -12.52 -36.55
C PHE A 176 3.65 -12.43 -37.36
N LEU A 177 3.81 -12.25 -38.67
CA LEU A 177 2.77 -12.46 -39.67
C LEU A 177 3.16 -13.65 -40.54
N VAL A 178 2.31 -14.67 -40.55
CA VAL A 178 2.55 -15.90 -41.31
C VAL A 178 1.39 -16.13 -42.29
N ASP A 179 1.69 -16.47 -43.53
CA ASP A 179 0.65 -16.82 -44.52
C ASP A 179 0.12 -18.25 -44.37
N LEU A 180 -0.90 -18.62 -45.13
CA LEU A 180 -1.50 -19.96 -45.12
C LEU A 180 -0.54 -21.05 -45.65
N GLU A 181 0.54 -20.66 -46.31
CA GLU A 181 1.56 -21.55 -46.84
C GLU A 181 2.71 -21.78 -45.85
N GLY A 182 2.69 -21.10 -44.69
CA GLY A 182 3.64 -21.25 -43.60
C GLY A 182 4.84 -20.30 -43.68
N ASN A 183 4.86 -19.35 -44.62
CA ASN A 183 5.97 -18.42 -44.77
C ASN A 183 5.90 -17.32 -43.70
N VAL A 184 7.00 -17.10 -42.97
CA VAL A 184 7.15 -15.99 -42.02
C VAL A 184 7.41 -14.71 -42.82
N LEU A 185 6.32 -14.08 -43.28
CA LEU A 185 6.37 -12.89 -44.13
C LEU A 185 6.94 -11.67 -43.41
N TYR A 186 6.74 -11.60 -42.10
CA TYR A 186 7.23 -10.52 -41.24
C TYR A 186 7.48 -11.06 -39.82
N GLY A 187 8.63 -10.71 -39.25
CA GLY A 187 8.92 -10.70 -37.81
C GLY A 187 9.44 -9.31 -37.44
N THR A 188 9.26 -8.82 -36.22
CA THR A 188 9.69 -7.47 -35.82
C THR A 188 11.18 -7.43 -35.50
N THR A 189 11.70 -8.39 -34.73
CA THR A 189 13.12 -8.43 -34.30
C THR A 189 14.08 -9.01 -35.35
N LYS A 190 13.55 -9.69 -36.39
CA LYS A 190 14.36 -10.25 -37.49
C LYS A 190 15.42 -11.25 -36.99
N GLU A 191 14.98 -12.30 -36.30
CA GLU A 191 15.85 -13.44 -36.00
C GLU A 191 15.92 -14.43 -37.18
N VAL A 192 16.69 -15.51 -37.01
CA VAL A 192 16.97 -16.49 -38.08
C VAL A 192 15.74 -17.29 -38.55
N ASP A 193 14.61 -17.14 -37.87
CA ASP A 193 13.28 -17.64 -38.27
C ASP A 193 12.58 -16.74 -39.29
N PHE A 194 12.94 -15.46 -39.37
CA PHE A 194 12.42 -14.52 -40.34
C PHE A 194 12.69 -14.98 -41.77
N ALA A 195 11.68 -14.82 -42.63
CA ALA A 195 11.73 -15.21 -44.04
C ALA A 195 11.94 -16.73 -44.28
N THR A 196 11.64 -17.57 -43.29
CA THR A 196 11.63 -19.04 -43.44
C THR A 196 10.21 -19.58 -43.57
N ASN A 197 10.07 -20.90 -43.72
CA ASN A 197 8.78 -21.58 -43.78
C ASN A 197 8.60 -22.54 -42.58
N LEU A 198 7.46 -22.45 -41.91
CA LEU A 198 7.14 -23.19 -40.68
C LEU A 198 6.58 -24.60 -40.93
N GLU A 199 6.30 -24.98 -42.18
CA GLU A 199 5.85 -26.33 -42.55
C GLU A 199 6.99 -27.17 -43.15
N ASN A 200 7.80 -26.57 -44.03
CA ASN A 200 8.84 -27.29 -44.77
C ASN A 200 10.26 -26.73 -44.60
N GLY A 201 10.44 -25.69 -43.78
CA GLY A 201 11.74 -25.07 -43.51
C GLY A 201 12.45 -25.61 -42.25
N PRO A 202 13.58 -24.97 -41.86
CA PRO A 202 14.44 -25.45 -40.77
C PRO A 202 13.79 -25.39 -39.38
N TRP A 203 12.77 -24.54 -39.21
CA TRP A 203 12.12 -24.28 -37.91
C TRP A 203 10.75 -24.94 -37.77
N ARG A 204 10.42 -25.93 -38.60
CA ARG A 204 9.12 -26.61 -38.61
C ARG A 204 8.75 -27.37 -37.33
N ASP A 205 9.75 -27.71 -36.53
CA ASP A 205 9.62 -28.48 -35.29
C ASP A 205 9.64 -27.58 -34.04
N THR A 206 9.62 -26.25 -34.23
CA THR A 206 9.62 -25.26 -33.13
C THR A 206 8.21 -24.94 -32.62
N ASP A 207 8.11 -24.31 -31.45
CA ASP A 207 6.83 -23.87 -30.91
C ASP A 207 6.19 -22.71 -31.68
N LEU A 208 6.98 -21.90 -32.41
CA LEU A 208 6.44 -20.95 -33.38
C LEU A 208 5.65 -21.67 -34.49
N ALA A 209 6.21 -22.76 -35.04
CA ALA A 209 5.52 -23.59 -36.04
C ALA A 209 4.28 -24.28 -35.46
N ASN A 210 4.35 -24.75 -34.20
CA ASN A 210 3.20 -25.34 -33.52
C ASN A 210 2.10 -24.31 -33.20
N ALA A 211 2.45 -23.06 -32.91
CA ALA A 211 1.52 -21.96 -32.73
C ALA A 211 0.84 -21.59 -34.06
N TYR A 212 1.63 -21.46 -35.13
CA TYR A 212 1.12 -21.27 -36.48
C TYR A 212 0.08 -22.34 -36.87
N ARG A 213 0.45 -23.63 -36.79
CA ARG A 213 -0.44 -24.75 -37.11
C ARG A 213 -1.71 -24.72 -36.28
N ALA A 214 -1.64 -24.34 -35.01
CA ALA A 214 -2.82 -24.24 -34.18
C ALA A 214 -3.73 -23.07 -34.58
N ALA A 215 -3.16 -21.91 -34.93
CA ALA A 215 -3.92 -20.75 -35.38
C ALA A 215 -4.71 -21.04 -36.67
N ILE A 216 -4.06 -21.55 -37.71
CA ILE A 216 -4.72 -21.78 -39.02
C ILE A 216 -5.76 -22.90 -38.99
N ASN A 217 -5.67 -23.83 -38.03
CA ASN A 217 -6.63 -24.92 -37.86
C ASN A 217 -7.71 -24.61 -36.81
N SER A 218 -7.74 -23.38 -36.27
CA SER A 218 -8.71 -22.95 -35.27
C SER A 218 -9.79 -22.04 -35.86
N SER A 219 -10.94 -21.99 -35.20
CA SER A 219 -12.01 -21.05 -35.58
C SER A 219 -11.58 -19.60 -35.30
N PRO A 220 -12.03 -18.62 -36.10
CA PRO A 220 -11.84 -17.20 -35.82
C PRO A 220 -12.18 -16.83 -34.37
N GLY A 221 -11.32 -16.02 -33.74
CA GLY A 221 -11.46 -15.64 -32.34
C GLY A 221 -10.94 -16.66 -31.32
N THR A 222 -10.39 -17.80 -31.76
CA THR A 222 -9.75 -18.77 -30.87
C THR A 222 -8.28 -18.39 -30.63
N LEU A 223 -7.85 -18.47 -29.37
CA LEU A 223 -6.45 -18.31 -28.98
C LEU A 223 -5.79 -19.68 -28.83
N SER A 224 -4.56 -19.80 -29.34
CA SER A 224 -3.71 -20.95 -29.06
C SER A 224 -2.46 -20.49 -28.34
N PHE A 225 -2.15 -21.16 -27.23
CA PHE A 225 -1.03 -20.85 -26.35
C PHE A 225 0.03 -21.95 -26.36
N ARG A 226 1.30 -21.55 -26.35
CA ARG A 226 2.50 -22.39 -26.14
C ARG A 226 3.27 -21.84 -24.96
N ASP A 227 3.49 -22.68 -23.95
CA ASP A 227 4.27 -22.34 -22.76
C ASP A 227 5.72 -22.01 -23.12
N PHE A 228 6.47 -21.42 -22.17
CA PHE A 228 7.87 -21.11 -22.37
C PHE A 228 8.71 -22.36 -22.53
N ALA A 229 9.45 -22.42 -23.63
CA ALA A 229 10.45 -23.42 -23.91
C ALA A 229 11.70 -22.77 -24.51
N ALA A 230 12.82 -23.50 -24.55
CA ALA A 230 14.02 -23.04 -25.22
C ALA A 230 13.73 -22.85 -26.72
N TYR A 231 14.09 -21.69 -27.27
CA TYR A 231 13.79 -21.33 -28.65
C TYR A 231 15.07 -21.13 -29.46
N PRO A 232 15.48 -22.13 -30.27
CA PRO A 232 16.75 -22.10 -30.99
C PRO A 232 16.97 -20.85 -31.86
N PRO A 233 15.96 -20.30 -32.58
CA PRO A 233 16.14 -19.07 -33.34
C PRO A 233 16.54 -17.84 -32.51
N SER A 234 16.26 -17.86 -31.20
CA SER A 234 16.67 -16.84 -30.25
C SER A 234 17.81 -17.33 -29.34
N HIS A 235 18.74 -18.16 -29.85
CA HIS A 235 19.87 -18.69 -29.08
C HIS A 235 19.44 -19.50 -27.84
N ASP A 236 18.36 -20.27 -27.97
CA ASP A 236 17.76 -21.06 -26.89
C ASP A 236 17.19 -20.23 -25.72
N ASP A 237 17.06 -18.91 -25.88
CA ASP A 237 16.31 -18.08 -24.95
C ASP A 237 14.89 -18.62 -24.76
N PRO A 238 14.32 -18.54 -23.54
CA PRO A 238 12.94 -18.89 -23.29
C PRO A 238 11.98 -18.08 -24.16
N ALA A 239 11.12 -18.75 -24.92
CA ALA A 239 10.06 -18.13 -25.70
C ALA A 239 8.74 -18.84 -25.45
N SER A 240 7.69 -18.03 -25.31
CA SER A 240 6.30 -18.48 -25.29
C SER A 240 5.55 -17.78 -26.43
N PHE A 241 4.64 -18.50 -27.06
CA PHE A 241 3.91 -18.02 -28.22
C PHE A 241 2.42 -18.08 -27.98
N ILE A 242 1.72 -17.01 -28.36
CA ILE A 242 0.28 -16.99 -28.44
C ILE A 242 -0.15 -16.55 -29.83
N SER A 243 -1.12 -17.25 -30.40
CA SER A 243 -1.47 -17.11 -31.81
C SER A 243 -2.97 -17.20 -32.05
N THR A 244 -3.43 -16.53 -33.09
CA THR A 244 -4.82 -16.56 -33.57
C THR A 244 -4.86 -16.37 -35.09
N PRO A 245 -5.86 -16.91 -35.81
CA PRO A 245 -5.99 -16.69 -37.25
C PRO A 245 -6.33 -15.22 -37.55
N ILE A 246 -5.69 -14.67 -38.59
CA ILE A 246 -6.09 -13.39 -39.20
C ILE A 246 -7.19 -13.71 -40.21
N VAL A 247 -8.34 -13.06 -40.10
CA VAL A 247 -9.49 -13.30 -40.99
C VAL A 247 -9.66 -12.24 -42.07
N GLY A 248 -10.07 -12.68 -43.25
CA GLY A 248 -10.49 -11.84 -44.36
C GLY A 248 -11.91 -11.28 -44.17
N ARG A 249 -12.39 -10.54 -45.18
CA ARG A 249 -13.76 -9.96 -45.17
C ARG A 249 -14.87 -11.01 -45.25
N ASP A 250 -14.53 -12.19 -45.74
CA ASP A 250 -15.36 -13.38 -45.86
C ASP A 250 -15.34 -14.25 -44.59
N ASN A 251 -14.65 -13.81 -43.53
CA ASN A 251 -14.45 -14.53 -42.27
C ASN A 251 -13.64 -15.84 -42.42
N GLU A 252 -12.95 -16.00 -43.55
CA GLU A 252 -12.01 -17.10 -43.79
C GLU A 252 -10.60 -16.71 -43.30
N PRO A 253 -9.82 -17.64 -42.75
CA PRO A 253 -8.45 -17.38 -42.34
C PRO A 253 -7.59 -17.08 -43.58
N ILE A 254 -6.82 -15.99 -43.53
CA ILE A 254 -5.88 -15.58 -44.60
C ILE A 254 -4.41 -15.67 -44.16
N GLY A 255 -4.18 -15.98 -42.88
CA GLY A 255 -2.86 -16.16 -42.26
C GLY A 255 -2.98 -16.27 -40.75
N ALA A 256 -1.86 -16.17 -40.04
CA ALA A 256 -1.79 -16.20 -38.58
C ALA A 256 -1.07 -14.95 -38.04
N LEU A 257 -1.59 -14.41 -36.94
CA LEU A 257 -0.92 -13.43 -36.10
C LEU A 257 -0.39 -14.16 -34.88
N ILE A 258 0.91 -14.00 -34.60
CA ILE A 258 1.57 -14.66 -33.48
C ILE A 258 2.36 -13.64 -32.68
N PHE A 259 2.14 -13.59 -31.38
CA PHE A 259 2.96 -12.82 -30.44
C PHE A 259 3.91 -13.75 -29.71
N GLN A 260 5.18 -13.35 -29.65
CA GLN A 260 6.15 -13.93 -28.74
C GLN A 260 6.17 -13.12 -27.44
N MET A 261 5.81 -13.78 -26.35
CA MET A 261 5.72 -13.15 -25.04
C MET A 261 7.10 -12.91 -24.45
N SER A 262 7.24 -11.80 -23.71
CA SER A 262 8.44 -11.51 -22.95
C SER A 262 8.34 -12.06 -21.52
N VAL A 263 9.38 -12.77 -21.10
CA VAL A 263 9.56 -13.19 -19.69
C VAL A 263 9.71 -11.96 -18.77
N SER A 264 10.24 -10.85 -19.27
CA SER A 264 10.52 -9.65 -18.46
C SER A 264 9.25 -9.04 -17.89
N ASN A 265 8.14 -9.03 -18.62
CA ASN A 265 6.88 -8.49 -18.12
C ASN A 265 6.32 -9.31 -16.95
N ILE A 266 6.37 -10.64 -17.07
CA ILE A 266 5.99 -11.54 -15.97
C ILE A 266 6.92 -11.31 -14.79
N SER A 267 8.23 -11.24 -15.05
CA SER A 267 9.24 -11.01 -14.01
C SER A 267 9.06 -9.67 -13.29
N ASN A 268 8.64 -8.60 -13.99
CA ASN A 268 8.35 -7.31 -13.38
C ASN A 268 7.15 -7.38 -12.42
N VAL A 269 6.11 -8.13 -12.77
CA VAL A 269 4.96 -8.37 -11.89
C VAL A 269 5.39 -9.18 -10.67
N MET A 270 6.18 -10.24 -10.88
CA MET A 270 6.68 -11.11 -9.82
C MET A 270 7.62 -10.38 -8.86
N ASN A 271 8.58 -9.62 -9.39
CA ASN A 271 9.66 -9.00 -8.63
C ASN A 271 9.30 -7.63 -8.01
N ALA A 272 8.03 -7.21 -8.08
CA ALA A 272 7.63 -5.97 -7.44
C ALA A 272 7.97 -6.02 -5.93
N PRO A 273 8.52 -4.94 -5.33
CA PRO A 273 9.10 -5.01 -3.99
C PRO A 273 8.05 -5.16 -2.86
N SER A 274 6.83 -4.70 -3.09
CA SER A 274 5.76 -4.69 -2.08
C SER A 274 5.40 -6.10 -1.62
N GLY A 275 5.46 -6.35 -0.32
CA GLY A 275 5.10 -7.64 0.29
C GLY A 275 6.21 -8.70 0.30
N LEU A 276 7.37 -8.46 -0.32
CA LEU A 276 8.48 -9.42 -0.36
C LEU A 276 9.58 -9.15 0.68
N GLY A 277 9.57 -8.00 1.35
CA GLY A 277 10.65 -7.66 2.29
C GLY A 277 12.03 -7.61 1.62
N LYS A 278 13.08 -7.88 2.40
CA LYS A 278 14.48 -7.80 1.94
C LYS A 278 14.96 -9.08 1.25
N THR A 279 14.54 -10.23 1.77
CA THR A 279 15.00 -11.55 1.28
C THR A 279 13.96 -12.26 0.42
N GLY A 280 12.74 -11.73 0.32
CA GLY A 280 11.67 -12.45 -0.36
C GLY A 280 11.80 -12.44 -1.87
N GLU A 281 11.53 -13.61 -2.43
CA GLU A 281 11.50 -13.89 -3.86
C GLU A 281 10.11 -14.32 -4.27
N ALA A 282 9.73 -13.98 -5.49
CA ALA A 282 8.52 -14.47 -6.12
C ALA A 282 8.85 -14.98 -7.50
N VAL A 283 8.46 -16.21 -7.80
CA VAL A 283 8.73 -16.85 -9.09
C VAL A 283 7.50 -17.56 -9.63
N LEU A 284 7.41 -17.61 -10.97
CA LEU A 284 6.42 -18.38 -11.70
C LEU A 284 7.05 -19.72 -12.13
N LEU A 285 6.34 -20.82 -11.94
CA LEU A 285 6.80 -22.17 -12.18
C LEU A 285 5.86 -22.93 -13.11
N GLY A 286 6.42 -23.69 -14.05
CA GLY A 286 5.67 -24.68 -14.84
C GLY A 286 5.43 -25.98 -14.06
N THR A 287 4.52 -26.82 -14.55
CA THR A 287 4.33 -28.20 -14.05
C THR A 287 5.54 -29.11 -14.26
N ASP A 288 6.45 -28.70 -15.14
CA ASP A 288 7.77 -29.31 -15.35
C ASP A 288 8.79 -28.90 -14.27
N MET A 289 8.36 -28.15 -13.24
CA MET A 289 9.19 -27.63 -12.15
C MET A 289 10.28 -26.66 -12.61
N ARG A 290 10.09 -26.04 -13.76
CA ARG A 290 11.04 -25.08 -14.34
C ARG A 290 10.55 -23.64 -14.23
N LEU A 291 11.47 -22.71 -14.03
CA LEU A 291 11.17 -21.28 -13.90
C LEU A 291 10.64 -20.65 -15.19
N ARG A 292 9.60 -19.81 -15.05
CA ARG A 292 8.94 -19.02 -16.10
C ARG A 292 9.10 -17.51 -15.89
N SER A 293 9.74 -17.11 -14.80
CA SER A 293 10.11 -15.73 -14.49
C SER A 293 11.51 -15.69 -13.89
N THR A 294 12.21 -14.58 -14.10
CA THR A 294 13.54 -14.38 -13.54
C THR A 294 13.41 -14.12 -12.04
N PRO A 295 14.14 -14.83 -11.17
CA PRO A 295 14.19 -14.54 -9.75
C PRO A 295 14.60 -13.09 -9.48
N ARG A 296 14.26 -12.59 -8.29
CA ARG A 296 14.56 -11.21 -7.90
C ARG A 296 16.04 -11.05 -7.53
N MET A 297 16.64 -12.08 -6.94
CA MET A 297 18.02 -12.06 -6.49
C MET A 297 18.97 -12.51 -7.61
N GLU A 298 20.14 -11.88 -7.70
CA GLU A 298 21.15 -12.15 -8.74
C GLU A 298 21.77 -13.56 -8.64
N ASP A 299 21.73 -14.18 -7.46
CA ASP A 299 22.22 -15.54 -7.19
C ASP A 299 21.15 -16.62 -7.41
N GLY A 300 19.96 -16.23 -7.90
CA GLY A 300 18.87 -17.14 -8.20
C GLY A 300 19.13 -18.05 -9.41
N PRO A 301 18.36 -19.15 -9.56
CA PRO A 301 18.52 -20.06 -10.69
C PRO A 301 18.13 -19.42 -12.03
N ASP A 302 18.78 -19.84 -13.11
CA ASP A 302 18.48 -19.37 -14.47
C ASP A 302 17.06 -19.73 -14.91
N LEU A 303 16.51 -18.97 -15.87
CA LEU A 303 15.24 -19.28 -16.50
C LEU A 303 15.22 -20.71 -17.06
N LEU A 304 14.05 -21.37 -16.99
CA LEU A 304 13.84 -22.76 -17.40
C LEU A 304 14.70 -23.80 -16.66
N SER A 305 15.50 -23.41 -15.65
CA SER A 305 16.17 -24.38 -14.78
C SER A 305 15.16 -25.06 -13.85
N VAL A 306 15.44 -26.32 -13.51
CA VAL A 306 14.61 -27.10 -12.57
C VAL A 306 14.94 -26.67 -11.16
N ILE A 307 13.91 -26.36 -10.36
CA ILE A 307 14.12 -25.95 -8.98
C ILE A 307 14.52 -27.13 -8.08
N PRO A 308 15.45 -26.93 -7.13
CA PRO A 308 15.80 -27.95 -6.15
C PRO A 308 14.62 -28.21 -5.19
N ASN A 309 14.55 -29.43 -4.62
CA ASN A 309 13.54 -29.83 -3.62
C ASN A 309 12.09 -29.58 -4.05
N ALA A 310 11.77 -29.90 -5.30
CA ALA A 310 10.46 -29.73 -5.93
C ALA A 310 9.30 -30.57 -5.34
N GLU A 311 9.55 -31.56 -4.48
CA GLU A 311 8.49 -32.49 -4.02
C GLU A 311 7.30 -31.79 -3.32
N PRO A 312 7.50 -30.90 -2.33
CA PRO A 312 6.38 -30.22 -1.66
C PRO A 312 5.60 -29.31 -2.63
N ILE A 313 6.31 -28.69 -3.57
CA ILE A 313 5.73 -27.81 -4.59
C ILE A 313 4.87 -28.62 -5.57
N LYS A 314 5.38 -29.77 -6.00
CA LYS A 314 4.65 -30.68 -6.89
C LYS A 314 3.38 -31.22 -6.22
N ALA A 315 3.46 -31.61 -4.94
CA ALA A 315 2.28 -32.02 -4.19
C ALA A 315 1.22 -30.91 -4.10
N ALA A 316 1.64 -29.66 -3.85
CA ALA A 316 0.72 -28.51 -3.82
C ALA A 316 0.06 -28.24 -5.18
N LEU A 317 0.81 -28.39 -6.27
CA LEU A 317 0.31 -28.27 -7.64
C LEU A 317 -0.71 -29.38 -7.98
N ASP A 318 -0.39 -30.64 -7.64
CA ASP A 318 -1.26 -31.80 -7.90
C ASP A 318 -2.59 -31.69 -7.13
N GLU A 319 -2.58 -31.10 -5.94
CA GLU A 319 -3.77 -30.84 -5.13
C GLU A 319 -4.57 -29.59 -5.57
N ASN A 320 -4.03 -28.79 -6.48
CA ASN A 320 -4.63 -27.55 -7.01
C ASN A 320 -5.15 -26.61 -5.90
N ARG A 321 -4.38 -26.42 -4.83
CA ARG A 321 -4.75 -25.58 -3.67
C ARG A 321 -3.58 -24.75 -3.18
N LYS A 322 -3.91 -23.61 -2.54
CA LYS A 322 -2.93 -22.80 -1.83
C LYS A 322 -2.32 -23.62 -0.69
N SER A 323 -1.00 -23.57 -0.57
CA SER A 323 -0.23 -24.30 0.44
C SER A 323 0.87 -23.41 1.01
N PHE A 324 0.99 -23.38 2.33
CA PHE A 324 2.01 -22.64 3.08
C PHE A 324 2.82 -23.62 3.91
N PHE A 325 4.15 -23.57 3.78
CA PHE A 325 5.05 -24.49 4.46
C PHE A 325 6.49 -23.95 4.50
N GLU A 326 7.33 -24.55 5.33
CA GLU A 326 8.77 -24.29 5.34
C GLU A 326 9.50 -25.28 4.44
N MET A 327 10.48 -24.80 3.68
CA MET A 327 11.36 -25.63 2.85
C MET A 327 12.75 -25.00 2.69
N LEU A 328 13.65 -25.72 2.02
CA LEU A 328 14.90 -25.14 1.55
C LEU A 328 14.62 -24.35 0.27
N GLY A 329 14.83 -23.03 0.30
CA GLY A 329 14.50 -22.11 -0.79
C GLY A 329 15.46 -22.17 -1.96
N LEU A 330 15.23 -21.31 -2.96
CA LEU A 330 16.00 -21.21 -4.20
C LEU A 330 17.47 -20.86 -3.93
N SER A 331 17.73 -19.99 -2.94
CA SER A 331 19.07 -19.59 -2.49
C SER A 331 19.74 -20.60 -1.54
N GLY A 332 19.07 -21.70 -1.18
CA GLY A 332 19.60 -22.73 -0.29
C GLY A 332 19.47 -22.44 1.21
N ASN A 333 18.75 -21.37 1.59
CA ASN A 333 18.42 -21.08 2.99
C ASN A 333 17.04 -21.66 3.36
N MET A 334 16.77 -21.83 4.67
CA MET A 334 15.42 -22.21 5.11
C MET A 334 14.48 -21.02 4.94
N VAL A 335 13.39 -21.23 4.21
CA VAL A 335 12.42 -20.19 3.85
C VAL A 335 11.01 -20.62 4.26
N HIS A 336 10.16 -19.63 4.53
CA HIS A 336 8.72 -19.81 4.50
C HIS A 336 8.23 -19.57 3.08
N THR A 337 7.44 -20.50 2.57
CA THR A 337 6.97 -20.50 1.18
C THR A 337 5.46 -20.62 1.13
N ILE A 338 4.83 -19.82 0.27
CA ILE A 338 3.44 -20.02 -0.15
C ILE A 338 3.38 -20.27 -1.66
N ILE A 339 2.46 -21.13 -2.06
CA ILE A 339 2.26 -21.53 -3.45
C ILE A 339 0.79 -21.44 -3.79
N ALA A 340 0.49 -20.94 -4.99
CA ALA A 340 -0.86 -20.84 -5.52
C ALA A 340 -0.86 -21.29 -6.98
N PRO A 341 -1.77 -22.20 -7.37
CA PRO A 341 -1.91 -22.60 -8.76
C PRO A 341 -2.47 -21.45 -9.61
N LEU A 342 -2.07 -21.41 -10.87
CA LEU A 342 -2.50 -20.47 -11.89
C LEU A 342 -2.74 -21.25 -13.18
N THR A 343 -3.94 -21.19 -13.74
CA THR A 343 -4.26 -21.85 -15.01
C THR A 343 -4.47 -20.81 -16.10
N TYR A 344 -3.85 -21.03 -17.26
CA TYR A 344 -3.92 -20.09 -18.38
C TYR A 344 -3.92 -20.85 -19.71
N ASN A 345 -4.99 -20.71 -20.51
CA ASN A 345 -5.14 -21.33 -21.84
C ASN A 345 -4.69 -22.80 -21.93
N GLY A 346 -5.03 -23.60 -20.90
CA GLY A 346 -4.68 -25.03 -20.80
C GLY A 346 -3.30 -25.33 -20.19
N ALA A 347 -2.43 -24.33 -20.04
CA ALA A 347 -1.23 -24.45 -19.22
C ALA A 347 -1.56 -24.31 -17.73
N SER A 348 -0.84 -25.08 -16.91
CA SER A 348 -0.92 -25.00 -15.46
C SER A 348 0.42 -24.53 -14.93
N TRP A 349 0.39 -23.46 -14.15
CA TRP A 349 1.54 -22.83 -13.52
C TRP A 349 1.33 -22.76 -12.00
N ALA A 350 2.40 -22.49 -11.27
CA ALA A 350 2.38 -22.11 -9.87
C ALA A 350 3.05 -20.76 -9.70
N VAL A 351 2.38 -19.88 -8.97
CA VAL A 351 3.02 -18.72 -8.35
C VAL A 351 3.63 -19.22 -7.05
N LEU A 352 4.90 -18.92 -6.82
CA LEU A 352 5.61 -19.26 -5.59
C LEU A 352 6.16 -17.96 -5.00
N ILE A 353 5.98 -17.79 -3.69
CA ILE A 353 6.64 -16.73 -2.93
C ILE A 353 7.37 -17.38 -1.78
N GLU A 354 8.63 -17.04 -1.61
CA GLU A 354 9.46 -17.48 -0.49
C GLU A 354 10.14 -16.31 0.19
N GLN A 355 10.39 -16.42 1.49
CA GLN A 355 11.16 -15.44 2.26
C GLN A 355 11.98 -16.16 3.34
N ASP A 356 13.17 -15.65 3.62
CA ASP A 356 14.06 -16.22 4.64
C ASP A 356 13.37 -16.28 6.01
N SER A 357 13.34 -17.46 6.59
CA SER A 357 12.77 -17.71 7.91
C SER A 357 13.40 -16.83 8.99
N ASP A 358 14.67 -16.44 8.86
CA ASP A 358 15.33 -15.55 9.81
C ASP A 358 14.83 -14.11 9.72
N GLU A 359 14.51 -13.60 8.52
CA GLU A 359 13.91 -12.28 8.35
C GLU A 359 12.48 -12.27 8.90
N VAL A 360 11.70 -13.26 8.46
CA VAL A 360 10.29 -13.44 8.81
C VAL A 360 10.07 -13.57 10.32
N LEU A 361 10.91 -14.36 11.00
CA LEU A 361 10.78 -14.62 12.44
C LEU A 361 11.53 -13.60 13.31
N ARG A 362 12.23 -12.62 12.71
CA ARG A 362 13.00 -11.62 13.47
C ARG A 362 12.14 -10.83 14.46
N PRO A 363 10.94 -10.33 14.11
CA PRO A 363 10.08 -9.64 15.08
C PRO A 363 9.71 -10.52 16.29
N ILE A 364 9.54 -11.83 16.09
CA ILE A 364 9.26 -12.80 17.17
C ILE A 364 10.50 -12.98 18.06
N LYS A 365 11.70 -13.07 17.46
CA LYS A 365 12.97 -13.18 18.20
C LYS A 365 13.23 -11.92 19.05
N ASP A 366 12.95 -10.74 18.51
CA ASP A 366 13.11 -9.46 19.22
C ASP A 366 12.11 -9.33 20.38
N LEU A 367 10.85 -9.71 20.17
CA LEU A 367 9.84 -9.77 21.23
C LEU A 367 10.27 -10.71 22.36
N ARG A 368 10.76 -11.91 22.01
CA ARG A 368 11.28 -12.87 23.00
C ARG A 368 12.39 -12.26 23.85
N GLN A 369 13.33 -11.55 23.21
CA GLN A 369 14.45 -10.92 23.91
C GLN A 369 13.99 -9.78 24.83
N ALA A 370 13.03 -8.96 24.38
CA ALA A 370 12.42 -7.93 25.20
C ALA A 370 11.72 -8.51 26.44
N LEU A 371 10.94 -9.59 26.26
CA LEU A 371 10.29 -10.30 27.36
C LEU A 371 11.30 -10.89 28.35
N MET A 372 12.40 -11.49 27.87
CA MET A 372 13.47 -11.99 28.75
C MET A 372 14.11 -10.86 29.57
N MET A 373 14.35 -9.69 28.99
CA MET A 373 14.89 -8.53 29.71
C MET A 373 13.93 -8.02 30.79
N GLN A 374 12.62 -7.98 30.49
CA GLN A 374 11.60 -7.58 31.46
C GLN A 374 11.52 -8.55 32.65
N VAL A 375 11.53 -9.86 32.39
CA VAL A 375 11.57 -10.88 33.45
C VAL A 375 12.84 -10.74 34.28
N GLY A 376 14.01 -10.59 33.63
CA GLY A 376 15.28 -10.35 34.32
C GLY A 376 15.24 -9.12 35.24
N GLY A 377 14.67 -8.02 34.76
CA GLY A 377 14.47 -6.79 35.55
C GLY A 377 13.54 -6.99 36.74
N LEU A 378 12.41 -7.69 36.54
CA LEU A 378 11.44 -7.99 37.60
C LEU A 378 12.08 -8.85 38.71
N VAL A 379 12.86 -9.85 38.33
CA VAL A 379 13.55 -10.74 39.28
C VAL A 379 14.59 -10.00 40.11
N LEU A 380 15.35 -9.10 39.49
CA LEU A 380 16.30 -8.24 40.18
C LEU A 380 15.60 -7.31 41.17
N MET A 381 14.49 -6.68 40.75
CA MET A 381 13.69 -5.80 41.61
C MET A 381 13.10 -6.54 42.82
N ILE A 382 12.47 -7.70 42.60
CA ILE A 382 11.88 -8.50 43.69
C ILE A 382 12.96 -9.03 44.63
N SER A 383 14.12 -9.45 44.10
CA SER A 383 15.25 -9.89 44.92
C SER A 383 15.81 -8.74 45.76
N LEU A 384 15.91 -7.53 45.20
CA LEU A 384 16.39 -6.35 45.89
C LEU A 384 15.42 -5.93 47.02
N ILE A 385 14.12 -5.87 46.73
CA ILE A 385 13.07 -5.57 47.73
C ILE A 385 13.07 -6.65 48.82
N GLY A 386 13.17 -7.92 48.44
CA GLY A 386 13.25 -9.03 49.37
C GLY A 386 14.46 -8.94 50.31
N LEU A 387 15.62 -8.54 49.80
CA LEU A 387 16.82 -8.30 50.62
C LEU A 387 16.68 -7.10 51.55
N LEU A 388 16.06 -6.01 51.10
CA LEU A 388 15.81 -4.81 51.90
C LEU A 388 14.83 -5.09 53.04
N VAL A 389 13.69 -5.73 52.74
CA VAL A 389 12.66 -6.12 53.73
C VAL A 389 13.18 -7.19 54.68
N GLY A 390 13.92 -8.18 54.18
CA GLY A 390 14.56 -9.20 55.01
C GLY A 390 15.55 -8.60 56.01
N ARG A 391 16.32 -7.58 55.61
CA ARG A 391 17.25 -6.87 56.51
C ARG A 391 16.53 -5.95 57.49
N SER A 392 15.48 -5.25 57.07
CA SER A 392 14.78 -4.25 57.90
C SER A 392 13.94 -4.90 59.00
N ILE A 393 13.33 -6.05 58.73
CA ILE A 393 12.43 -6.74 59.67
C ILE A 393 13.17 -7.78 60.52
N ALA A 394 14.03 -8.62 59.94
CA ALA A 394 14.49 -9.79 60.70
C ALA A 394 15.71 -9.54 61.59
N ARG A 395 16.59 -8.59 61.26
CA ARG A 395 17.76 -8.25 62.10
C ARG A 395 17.38 -7.75 63.50
N PRO A 396 16.43 -6.82 63.65
CA PRO A 396 16.11 -6.28 64.97
C PRO A 396 15.47 -7.32 65.90
N PHE A 397 14.65 -8.23 65.38
CA PHE A 397 14.07 -9.32 66.18
C PHE A 397 15.09 -10.35 66.65
N VAL A 398 16.12 -10.65 65.85
CA VAL A 398 17.22 -11.53 66.27
C VAL A 398 18.05 -10.88 67.38
N ILE A 399 18.37 -9.59 67.23
CA ILE A 399 19.15 -8.83 68.22
C ILE A 399 18.46 -8.77 69.59
N ILE A 400 17.13 -8.53 69.60
CA ILE A 400 16.36 -8.55 70.85
C ILE A 400 16.23 -9.98 71.39
N GLY A 401 16.03 -10.98 70.53
CA GLY A 401 15.96 -12.39 70.94
C GLY A 401 17.23 -12.89 71.63
N ASP A 402 18.41 -12.47 71.14
CA ASP A 402 19.69 -12.78 71.78
C ASP A 402 19.87 -12.04 73.11
N SER A 403 19.38 -10.80 73.21
CA SER A 403 19.38 -10.03 74.46
C SER A 403 18.47 -10.63 75.54
N ILE A 404 17.31 -11.18 75.14
CA ILE A 404 16.40 -11.92 76.04
C ILE A 404 17.10 -13.16 76.59
N ARG A 405 17.84 -13.91 75.77
CA ARG A 405 18.64 -15.06 76.24
C ARG A 405 19.76 -14.63 77.17
N GLY A 406 20.48 -13.56 76.86
CA GLY A 406 21.55 -13.03 77.73
C GLY A 406 21.05 -12.67 79.13
N VAL A 407 19.90 -11.99 79.22
CA VAL A 407 19.25 -11.66 80.51
C VAL A 407 18.77 -12.93 81.24
N ALA A 408 18.27 -13.93 80.51
CA ALA A 408 17.84 -15.22 81.09
C ALA A 408 19.01 -16.07 81.61
N ASP A 409 20.18 -15.98 80.97
CA ASP A 409 21.41 -16.67 81.37
C ASP A 409 22.21 -15.92 82.45
N GLY A 410 21.66 -14.79 82.95
CA GLY A 410 22.21 -14.04 84.09
C GLY A 410 23.18 -12.91 83.72
N ASP A 411 23.37 -12.60 82.44
CA ASP A 411 24.11 -11.40 82.02
C ASP A 411 23.23 -10.16 82.16
N LEU A 412 23.43 -9.45 83.28
CA LEU A 412 22.79 -8.18 83.57
C LEU A 412 23.70 -6.98 83.29
N THR A 413 24.87 -7.17 82.69
CA THR A 413 25.88 -6.10 82.51
C THR A 413 25.90 -5.52 81.11
N SER A 414 25.54 -6.32 80.11
CA SER A 414 25.47 -5.88 78.72
C SER A 414 24.26 -4.93 78.48
N PRO A 415 24.44 -3.76 77.84
CA PRO A 415 23.33 -2.86 77.52
C PRO A 415 22.44 -3.47 76.44
N ILE A 416 21.12 -3.30 76.54
CA ILE A 416 20.20 -3.84 75.53
C ILE A 416 20.19 -2.93 74.30
N PRO A 417 20.66 -3.40 73.13
CA PRO A 417 20.69 -2.60 71.92
C PRO A 417 19.28 -2.31 71.38
N MET A 418 19.14 -1.27 70.54
CA MET A 418 17.90 -0.84 69.88
C MET A 418 16.89 -0.06 70.76
N THR A 419 17.27 0.40 71.94
CA THR A 419 16.42 1.22 72.85
C THR A 419 16.05 2.60 72.31
N GLU A 420 16.86 3.16 71.41
CA GLU A 420 16.61 4.48 70.77
C GLU A 420 15.66 4.42 69.57
N ARG A 421 15.27 3.21 69.12
CA ARG A 421 14.35 3.05 67.98
C ARG A 421 12.92 3.42 68.38
N ARG A 422 12.23 4.18 67.53
CA ARG A 422 10.87 4.71 67.81
C ARG A 422 9.72 3.72 67.55
N GLU A 423 9.96 2.64 66.82
CA GLU A 423 8.97 1.62 66.45
C GLU A 423 8.78 0.53 67.54
N ASP A 424 7.84 -0.40 67.33
CA ASP A 424 7.46 -1.47 68.28
C ASP A 424 8.63 -2.32 68.80
N VAL A 425 9.63 -2.56 67.94
CA VAL A 425 10.87 -3.26 68.31
C VAL A 425 11.66 -2.46 69.36
N GLY A 426 11.71 -1.14 69.24
CA GLY A 426 12.38 -0.28 70.23
C GLY A 426 11.59 -0.13 71.53
N ASN A 427 10.26 -0.23 71.48
CA ASN A 427 9.43 -0.39 72.69
C ASN A 427 9.77 -1.71 73.40
N LEU A 428 9.93 -2.81 72.66
CA LEU A 428 10.30 -4.11 73.21
C LEU A 428 11.72 -4.09 73.83
N ALA A 429 12.68 -3.44 73.18
CA ALA A 429 14.04 -3.27 73.70
C ALA A 429 14.07 -2.43 75.00
N ARG A 430 13.31 -1.31 75.06
CA ARG A 430 13.19 -0.48 76.27
C ARG A 430 12.52 -1.20 77.44
N ASN A 431 11.49 -2.01 77.16
CA ASN A 431 10.85 -2.82 78.18
C ASN A 431 11.78 -3.89 78.74
N LEU A 432 12.59 -4.51 77.87
CA LEU A 432 13.61 -5.48 78.29
C LEU A 432 14.76 -4.79 79.07
N GLU A 433 15.16 -3.58 78.69
CA GLU A 433 16.19 -2.79 79.39
C GLU A 433 15.69 -2.38 80.79
N ASN A 434 14.42 -1.99 80.91
CA ASN A 434 13.80 -1.72 82.20
C ASN A 434 13.70 -3.00 83.05
N LEU A 435 13.47 -4.17 82.45
CA LEU A 435 13.46 -5.45 83.15
C LEU A 435 14.87 -5.83 83.64
N ARG A 436 15.91 -5.66 82.80
CA ARG A 436 17.33 -5.81 83.18
C ARG A 436 17.70 -4.85 84.33
N GLY A 437 17.34 -3.57 84.20
CA GLY A 437 17.60 -2.55 85.22
C GLY A 437 16.93 -2.89 86.56
N LYS A 438 15.72 -3.45 86.53
CA LYS A 438 15.03 -3.94 87.73
C LYS A 438 15.65 -5.23 88.30
N LEU A 439 16.20 -6.11 87.45
CA LEU A 439 16.88 -7.34 87.88
C LEU A 439 18.30 -7.09 88.44
N ALA A 440 19.01 -6.06 87.96
CA ALA A 440 20.32 -5.64 88.49
C ALA A 440 20.22 -4.95 89.87
N LEU A 441 19.04 -4.49 90.27
CA LEU A 441 18.76 -3.79 91.52
C LEU A 441 17.95 -4.63 92.52
N ALA A 442 17.95 -5.96 92.38
CA ALA A 442 17.20 -6.87 93.25
C ALA A 442 18.11 -7.75 94.11
N LYS A 443 18.91 -7.12 94.99
CA LYS A 443 19.36 -7.75 96.24
C LYS A 443 19.51 -6.69 97.32
N ASP A 444 18.67 -6.81 98.34
CA ASP A 444 18.50 -5.94 99.52
C ASP A 444 17.86 -4.56 99.29
N GLN A 445 16.52 -4.49 99.41
CA GLN A 445 15.92 -4.04 100.68
C GLN A 445 14.40 -4.22 100.68
N GLN A 446 13.97 -5.08 101.59
CA GLN A 446 12.59 -5.36 101.94
C GLN A 446 12.03 -4.22 102.80
N ARG A 447 10.82 -3.78 102.43
CA ARG A 447 9.82 -3.07 103.25
C ARG A 447 10.20 -1.66 103.71
N LEU A 448 9.53 -0.66 103.13
CA LEU A 448 8.59 0.24 103.84
C LEU A 448 8.26 1.45 102.95
N GLN A 449 7.18 1.38 102.15
CA GLN A 449 6.43 2.58 101.73
C GLN A 449 5.08 2.18 101.10
N GLU A 450 4.23 1.63 101.95
CA GLU A 450 2.78 1.67 101.77
C GLU A 450 2.29 3.06 102.17
N HIS A 451 2.31 4.02 101.23
CA HIS A 451 1.57 5.30 101.33
C HIS A 451 1.44 6.03 99.96
N GLN A 452 1.22 5.30 98.86
CA GLN A 452 0.88 5.89 97.54
C GLN A 452 -0.25 5.13 96.81
N THR A 453 -1.05 4.34 97.52
CA THR A 453 -1.95 3.35 96.90
C THR A 453 -3.34 3.89 96.52
N GLU A 454 -3.72 5.09 96.97
CA GLU A 454 -5.04 5.66 96.62
C GLU A 454 -4.96 6.51 95.33
N GLN A 455 -3.97 7.42 95.21
CA GLN A 455 -3.79 8.27 94.02
C GLN A 455 -3.33 7.48 92.79
N GLN A 456 -2.50 6.44 92.98
CA GLN A 456 -2.04 5.60 91.87
C GLN A 456 -3.16 4.70 91.31
N ARG A 457 -4.10 4.26 92.16
CA ARG A 457 -5.26 3.45 91.75
C ARG A 457 -6.21 4.27 90.88
N GLU A 458 -6.50 5.51 91.28
CA GLU A 458 -7.36 6.44 90.53
C GLU A 458 -6.76 6.80 89.16
N VAL A 459 -5.45 7.08 89.09
CA VAL A 459 -4.73 7.36 87.84
C VAL A 459 -4.72 6.13 86.91
N VAL A 460 -4.44 4.94 87.45
CA VAL A 460 -4.43 3.70 86.66
C VAL A 460 -5.83 3.33 86.19
N GLU A 461 -6.87 3.55 87.00
CA GLU A 461 -8.27 3.26 86.64
C GLU A 461 -8.76 4.19 85.51
N HIS A 462 -8.57 5.50 85.64
CA HIS A 462 -8.93 6.46 84.59
C HIS A 462 -8.13 6.25 83.30
N LEU A 463 -6.82 5.96 83.41
CA LEU A 463 -5.99 5.69 82.24
C LEU A 463 -6.34 4.35 81.58
N SER A 464 -6.62 3.31 82.36
CA SER A 464 -7.02 2.00 81.83
C SER A 464 -8.38 2.08 81.14
N SER A 465 -9.32 2.84 81.71
CA SER A 465 -10.62 3.10 81.09
C SER A 465 -10.47 3.89 79.77
N ALA A 466 -9.65 4.94 79.76
CA ALA A 466 -9.39 5.73 78.56
C ALA A 466 -8.64 4.95 77.47
N ILE A 467 -7.71 4.06 77.85
CA ILE A 467 -7.03 3.14 76.92
C ILE A 467 -8.00 2.09 76.38
N ALA A 468 -8.92 1.58 77.21
CA ALA A 468 -9.96 0.65 76.75
C ALA A 468 -10.90 1.32 75.73
N MET A 469 -11.29 2.57 75.97
CA MET A 469 -12.08 3.36 75.00
C MET A 469 -11.29 3.63 73.71
N LEU A 470 -10.00 3.95 73.80
CA LEU A 470 -9.12 4.13 72.65
C LEU A 470 -8.94 2.82 71.86
N ALA A 471 -8.83 1.68 72.54
CA ALA A 471 -8.74 0.35 71.93
C ALA A 471 -10.04 -0.06 71.21
N ASP A 472 -11.18 0.45 71.67
CA ASP A 472 -12.49 0.33 71.01
C ASP A 472 -12.68 1.39 69.88
N GLY A 473 -11.64 2.18 69.59
CA GLY A 473 -11.63 3.17 68.52
C GLY A 473 -12.27 4.50 68.87
N ASN A 474 -12.62 4.77 70.13
CA ASN A 474 -13.24 6.04 70.53
C ASN A 474 -12.20 7.14 70.78
N LEU A 475 -12.16 8.14 69.88
CA LEU A 475 -11.20 9.24 69.90
C LEU A 475 -11.78 10.55 70.47
N THR A 476 -13.03 10.55 70.95
CA THR A 476 -13.74 11.78 71.37
C THR A 476 -13.73 12.04 72.87
N ASN A 477 -13.23 11.11 73.68
CA ASN A 477 -13.29 11.17 75.14
C ASN A 477 -11.92 11.45 75.78
N PRO A 478 -11.53 12.72 76.00
CA PRO A 478 -10.33 13.05 76.77
C PRO A 478 -10.51 12.75 78.26
N ILE A 479 -9.39 12.54 78.96
CA ILE A 479 -9.40 12.43 80.44
C ILE A 479 -9.58 13.84 81.01
N ASN A 480 -10.78 14.09 81.55
CA ASN A 480 -11.17 15.38 82.14
C ASN A 480 -10.92 15.47 83.65
N THR A 481 -10.73 14.33 84.33
CA THR A 481 -10.37 14.29 85.75
C THR A 481 -8.94 14.81 85.94
N GLU A 482 -8.74 15.79 86.82
CA GLU A 482 -7.40 16.28 87.17
C GLU A 482 -6.64 15.21 87.95
N PHE A 483 -5.40 14.94 87.54
CA PHE A 483 -4.55 14.00 88.27
C PHE A 483 -3.69 14.73 89.31
N ALA A 484 -3.18 14.00 90.30
CA ALA A 484 -2.17 14.54 91.21
C ALA A 484 -0.98 15.10 90.42
N ALA A 485 -0.32 16.13 90.96
CA ALA A 485 0.70 16.91 90.25
C ALA A 485 1.81 16.07 89.60
N GLU A 486 2.15 14.92 90.20
CA GLU A 486 3.14 13.96 89.70
C GLU A 486 2.68 13.16 88.44
N TYR A 487 1.37 13.02 88.20
CA TYR A 487 0.80 12.26 87.06
C TYR A 487 0.12 13.14 86.00
N GLU A 488 0.02 14.45 86.21
CA GLU A 488 -0.63 15.39 85.27
C GLU A 488 0.08 15.46 83.90
N SER A 489 1.37 15.14 83.83
CA SER A 489 2.12 14.99 82.57
C SER A 489 1.59 13.81 81.73
N LEU A 490 1.15 12.72 82.37
CA LEU A 490 0.62 11.53 81.71
C LEU A 490 -0.77 11.80 81.13
N ARG A 491 -1.64 12.52 81.87
CA ARG A 491 -2.95 12.98 81.38
C ARG A 491 -2.81 13.87 80.14
N ARG A 492 -1.91 14.87 80.21
CA ARG A 492 -1.64 15.78 79.08
C ARG A 492 -1.05 15.04 77.88
N GLY A 493 -0.12 14.11 78.11
CA GLY A 493 0.48 13.28 77.05
C GLY A 493 -0.56 12.39 76.36
N PHE A 494 -1.43 11.74 77.13
CA PHE A 494 -2.53 10.92 76.59
C PHE A 494 -3.52 11.77 75.80
N ASN A 495 -4.01 12.88 76.37
CA ASN A 495 -4.96 13.76 75.68
C ASN A 495 -4.37 14.37 74.39
N ALA A 496 -3.08 14.72 74.38
CA ALA A 496 -2.39 15.20 73.18
C ALA A 496 -2.27 14.10 72.10
N ALA A 497 -1.99 12.85 72.49
CA ALA A 497 -1.96 11.71 71.57
C ALA A 497 -3.36 11.41 71.00
N LEU A 498 -4.39 11.44 71.86
CA LEU A 498 -5.79 11.26 71.47
C LEU A 498 -6.23 12.34 70.48
N GLN A 499 -5.93 13.61 70.76
CA GLN A 499 -6.21 14.72 69.86
C GLN A 499 -5.49 14.55 68.52
N LYS A 500 -4.19 14.22 68.52
CA LYS A 500 -3.43 14.07 67.27
C LYS A 500 -3.94 12.89 66.43
N LEU A 501 -4.37 11.81 67.07
CA LEU A 501 -4.98 10.68 66.39
C LEU A 501 -6.35 11.05 65.80
N ASN A 502 -7.18 11.79 66.56
CA ASN A 502 -8.47 12.30 66.07
C ASN A 502 -8.30 13.23 64.85
N GLU A 503 -7.33 14.15 64.89
CA GLU A 503 -6.97 15.01 63.75
C GLU A 503 -6.55 14.18 62.53
N THR A 504 -5.63 13.22 62.72
CA THR A 504 -5.07 12.41 61.62
C THR A 504 -6.13 11.52 60.98
N ILE A 505 -7.00 10.88 61.77
CA ILE A 505 -8.10 10.07 61.24
C ILE A 505 -9.17 10.94 60.56
N SER A 506 -9.43 12.15 61.10
CA SER A 506 -10.34 13.11 60.46
C SER A 506 -9.81 13.60 59.11
N GLU A 507 -8.51 13.87 58.99
CA GLU A 507 -7.83 14.18 57.72
C GLU A 507 -7.90 13.00 56.74
N LEU A 508 -7.69 11.77 57.22
CA LEU A 508 -7.81 10.54 56.42
C LEU A 508 -9.23 10.37 55.85
N VAL A 509 -10.27 10.63 56.65
CA VAL A 509 -11.68 10.60 56.21
C VAL A 509 -11.93 11.67 55.14
N GLY A 510 -11.38 12.87 55.32
CA GLY A 510 -11.44 13.94 54.32
C GLY A 510 -10.80 13.52 52.99
N ALA A 511 -9.56 13.03 53.05
CA ALA A 511 -8.83 12.55 51.88
C ALA A 511 -9.53 11.37 51.18
N ALA A 512 -10.11 10.43 51.94
CA ALA A 512 -10.86 9.31 51.37
C ALA A 512 -12.11 9.76 50.61
N ARG A 513 -12.84 10.76 51.11
CA ARG A 513 -14.00 11.35 50.41
C ARG A 513 -13.59 12.11 49.16
N GLU A 514 -12.46 12.80 49.21
CA GLU A 514 -11.91 13.52 48.05
C GLU A 514 -11.46 12.53 46.95
N ILE A 515 -10.82 11.42 47.32
CA ILE A 515 -10.46 10.35 46.38
C ILE A 515 -11.72 9.73 45.76
N ASP A 516 -12.76 9.47 46.55
CA ASP A 516 -14.04 8.92 46.06
C ASP A 516 -14.69 9.85 45.01
N SER A 517 -14.76 11.15 45.31
CA SER A 517 -15.26 12.17 44.38
C SER A 517 -14.42 12.24 43.10
N ASN A 518 -13.09 12.34 43.23
CA ASN A 518 -12.18 12.42 42.08
C ASN A 518 -12.23 11.15 41.23
N ALA A 519 -12.42 9.98 41.84
CA ALA A 519 -12.54 8.72 41.12
C ALA A 519 -13.84 8.65 40.30
N HIS A 520 -14.94 9.22 40.81
CA HIS A 520 -16.19 9.33 40.08
C HIS A 520 -16.11 10.34 38.92
N ASP A 521 -15.40 11.45 39.11
CA ASP A 521 -15.11 12.41 38.04
C ASP A 521 -14.26 11.77 36.93
N VAL A 522 -13.25 10.97 37.31
CA VAL A 522 -12.43 10.19 36.38
C VAL A 522 -13.26 9.16 35.63
N GLU A 523 -14.19 8.46 36.30
CA GLU A 523 -15.09 7.50 35.67
C GLU A 523 -15.96 8.17 34.60
N THR A 524 -16.53 9.33 34.92
CA THR A 524 -17.37 10.12 34.02
C THR A 524 -16.58 10.63 32.82
N ALA A 525 -15.41 11.24 33.06
CA ALA A 525 -14.52 11.74 32.00
C ALA A 525 -14.03 10.62 31.08
N SER A 526 -13.77 9.43 31.65
CA SER A 526 -13.36 8.26 30.89
C SER A 526 -14.48 7.71 30.01
N ASN A 527 -15.72 7.73 30.50
CA ASN A 527 -16.88 7.31 29.72
C ASN A 527 -17.15 8.27 28.55
N ASP A 528 -17.04 9.59 28.79
CA ASP A 528 -17.13 10.61 27.74
C ASP A 528 -16.04 10.42 26.67
N LEU A 529 -14.78 10.20 27.09
CA LEU A 529 -13.68 9.95 26.16
C LEU A 529 -13.93 8.69 25.31
N SER A 530 -14.44 7.62 25.91
CA SER A 530 -14.79 6.40 25.18
C SER A 530 -15.90 6.64 24.15
N GLN A 531 -16.95 7.37 24.52
CA GLN A 531 -18.04 7.68 23.61
C GLN A 531 -17.54 8.54 22.44
N ARG A 532 -16.74 9.58 22.71
CA ARG A 532 -16.15 10.43 21.69
C ARG A 532 -15.20 9.67 20.76
N ALA A 533 -14.43 8.72 21.29
CA ALA A 533 -13.57 7.88 20.47
C ALA A 533 -14.39 7.01 19.49
N ILE A 534 -15.54 6.49 19.92
CA ILE A 534 -16.46 5.73 19.05
C ILE A 534 -17.07 6.64 17.97
N GLU A 535 -17.55 7.83 18.35
CA GLU A 535 -18.10 8.81 17.41
C GLU A 535 -17.04 9.28 16.40
N GLN A 536 -15.80 9.47 16.85
CA GLN A 536 -14.68 9.85 16.01
C GLN A 536 -14.29 8.72 15.03
N ALA A 537 -14.30 7.46 15.47
CA ALA A 537 -14.05 6.31 14.60
C ALA A 537 -15.09 6.22 13.48
N ALA A 538 -16.37 6.41 13.80
CA ALA A 538 -17.43 6.42 12.79
C ALA A 538 -17.26 7.55 11.75
N ASN A 539 -16.87 8.75 12.20
CA ASN A 539 -16.58 9.87 11.29
C ASN A 539 -15.33 9.62 10.42
N LEU A 540 -14.31 8.95 10.98
CA LEU A 540 -13.11 8.55 10.23
C LEU A 540 -13.44 7.51 9.16
N GLU A 541 -14.28 6.52 9.47
CA GLU A 541 -14.74 5.51 8.50
C GLU A 541 -15.48 6.18 7.32
N GLN A 542 -16.38 7.12 7.59
CA GLN A 542 -17.06 7.90 6.56
C GLN A 542 -16.09 8.74 5.72
N THR A 543 -15.08 9.33 6.37
CA THR A 543 -14.06 10.15 5.70
C THR A 543 -13.17 9.28 4.81
N ALA A 544 -12.75 8.10 5.28
CA ALA A 544 -11.98 7.13 4.51
C ALA A 544 -12.75 6.64 3.28
N ALA A 545 -14.05 6.36 3.44
CA ALA A 545 -14.93 5.99 2.32
C ALA A 545 -15.03 7.13 1.29
N ALA A 546 -15.20 8.37 1.74
CA ALA A 546 -15.25 9.54 0.86
C ALA A 546 -13.92 9.77 0.12
N ILE A 547 -12.78 9.60 0.80
CA ILE A 547 -11.44 9.67 0.18
C ILE A 547 -11.26 8.57 -0.86
N THR A 548 -11.68 7.34 -0.58
CA THR A 548 -11.62 6.22 -1.52
C THR A 548 -12.42 6.52 -2.79
N GLN A 549 -13.66 7.03 -2.63
CA GLN A 549 -14.49 7.44 -3.75
C GLN A 549 -13.88 8.62 -4.55
N LEU A 550 -13.29 9.58 -3.85
CA LEU A 550 -12.66 10.74 -4.46
C LEU A 550 -11.37 10.33 -5.21
N SER A 551 -10.58 9.41 -4.67
CA SER A 551 -9.41 8.81 -5.32
C SER A 551 -9.80 8.10 -6.62
N ALA A 552 -10.88 7.30 -6.59
CA ALA A 552 -11.42 6.67 -7.80
C ALA A 552 -11.84 7.71 -8.85
N SER A 553 -12.47 8.81 -8.43
CA SER A 553 -12.91 9.89 -9.33
C SER A 553 -11.73 10.68 -9.92
N VAL A 554 -10.67 10.93 -9.14
CA VAL A 554 -9.45 11.58 -9.61
C VAL A 554 -8.71 10.70 -10.62
N LYS A 555 -8.61 9.39 -10.34
CA LYS A 555 -8.05 8.42 -11.30
C LYS A 555 -8.83 8.41 -12.62
N MET A 556 -10.15 8.34 -12.56
CA MET A 556 -11.02 8.40 -13.74
C MET A 556 -10.86 9.72 -14.51
N THR A 557 -10.63 10.83 -13.80
CA THR A 557 -10.37 12.13 -14.43
C THR A 557 -9.03 12.14 -15.17
N ALA A 558 -7.98 11.53 -14.61
CA ALA A 558 -6.68 11.41 -15.27
C ALA A 558 -6.75 10.52 -16.52
N GLU A 559 -7.48 9.41 -16.46
CA GLU A 559 -7.74 8.53 -17.60
C GLU A 559 -8.55 9.26 -18.69
N SER A 560 -9.63 9.95 -18.30
CA SER A 560 -10.46 10.72 -19.21
C SER A 560 -9.70 11.87 -19.88
N ALA A 561 -8.81 12.54 -19.16
CA ALA A 561 -7.91 13.54 -19.72
C ALA A 561 -6.98 12.90 -20.77
N THR A 562 -6.39 11.74 -20.47
CA THR A 562 -5.53 11.03 -21.41
C THR A 562 -6.27 10.62 -22.69
N GLU A 563 -7.51 10.14 -22.59
CA GLU A 563 -8.32 9.83 -23.78
C GLU A 563 -8.72 11.09 -24.55
N ALA A 564 -9.07 12.17 -23.85
CA ALA A 564 -9.38 13.45 -24.49
C ALA A 564 -8.17 13.99 -25.29
N ASP A 565 -6.95 13.84 -24.77
CA ASP A 565 -5.71 14.21 -25.46
C ASP A 565 -5.53 13.40 -26.75
N ASN A 566 -5.77 12.08 -26.68
CA ASN A 566 -5.75 11.21 -27.87
C ASN A 566 -6.78 11.62 -28.93
N VAL A 567 -8.00 11.97 -28.51
CA VAL A 567 -9.05 12.48 -29.40
C VAL A 567 -8.60 13.79 -30.05
N MET A 568 -8.02 14.72 -29.29
CA MET A 568 -7.51 15.99 -29.83
C MET A 568 -6.36 15.78 -30.81
N ARG A 569 -5.43 14.87 -30.53
CA ARG A 569 -4.35 14.53 -31.46
C ARG A 569 -4.88 13.97 -32.78
N ARG A 570 -5.90 13.11 -32.75
CA ARG A 570 -6.58 12.60 -33.95
C ARG A 570 -7.30 13.72 -34.70
N ALA A 571 -8.02 14.60 -33.99
CA ALA A 571 -8.72 15.73 -34.59
C ALA A 571 -7.75 16.71 -35.28
N LYS A 572 -6.59 16.99 -34.65
CA LYS A 572 -5.51 17.79 -35.22
C LYS A 572 -4.97 17.19 -36.52
N GLU A 573 -4.69 15.89 -36.53
CA GLU A 573 -4.19 15.20 -37.73
C GLU A 573 -5.22 15.22 -38.88
N ASN A 574 -6.50 15.03 -38.56
CA ASN A 574 -7.58 15.14 -39.53
C ASN A 574 -7.72 16.56 -40.09
N ALA A 575 -7.58 17.58 -39.25
CA ALA A 575 -7.60 18.98 -39.69
C ALA A 575 -6.39 19.31 -40.57
N LYS A 576 -5.21 18.79 -40.25
CA LYS A 576 -3.99 18.93 -41.07
C LYS A 576 -4.17 18.30 -42.46
N THR A 577 -4.72 17.08 -42.49
CA THR A 577 -5.04 16.37 -43.75
C THR A 577 -6.07 17.15 -44.56
N SER A 578 -7.13 17.65 -43.92
CA SER A 578 -8.17 18.46 -44.56
C SER A 578 -7.60 19.77 -45.12
N GLY A 579 -6.70 20.42 -44.39
CA GLY A 579 -5.98 21.60 -44.85
C GLY A 579 -5.17 21.33 -46.12
N ALA A 580 -4.45 20.20 -46.18
CA ALA A 580 -3.71 19.79 -47.37
C ALA A 580 -4.62 19.59 -48.60
N VAL A 581 -5.79 18.98 -48.41
CA VAL A 581 -6.80 18.82 -49.48
C VAL A 581 -7.32 20.17 -49.97
N VAL A 582 -7.57 21.12 -49.07
CA VAL A 582 -7.97 22.49 -49.42
C VAL A 582 -6.88 23.20 -50.21
N THR A 583 -5.61 23.12 -49.79
CA THR A 583 -4.47 23.67 -50.55
C THR A 583 -4.35 23.06 -51.95
N GLN A 584 -4.58 21.74 -52.08
CA GLN A 584 -4.60 21.08 -53.39
C GLN A 584 -5.76 21.58 -54.27
N ALA A 585 -6.95 21.79 -53.68
CA ALA A 585 -8.11 22.33 -54.38
C ALA A 585 -7.88 23.77 -54.86
N MET A 586 -7.22 24.63 -54.06
CA MET A 586 -6.80 25.97 -54.48
C MET A 586 -5.90 25.91 -55.72
N GLY A 587 -4.88 25.04 -55.68
CA GLY A 587 -3.98 24.87 -56.82
C GLY A 587 -4.67 24.36 -58.09
N ALA A 588 -5.76 23.59 -57.97
CA ALA A 588 -6.57 23.17 -59.11
C ALA A 588 -7.43 24.34 -59.65
N MET A 589 -8.03 25.14 -58.77
CA MET A 589 -8.83 26.30 -59.16
C MET A 589 -7.98 27.40 -59.82
N ASP A 590 -6.76 27.63 -59.34
CA ASP A 590 -5.80 28.54 -59.98
C ASP A 590 -5.45 28.11 -61.41
N LYS A 591 -5.31 26.79 -61.63
CA LYS A 591 -5.10 26.23 -62.98
C LYS A 591 -6.31 26.43 -63.88
N ILE A 592 -7.53 26.31 -63.33
CA ILE A 592 -8.77 26.59 -64.07
C ILE A 592 -8.84 28.07 -64.43
N ALA A 593 -8.60 28.98 -63.48
CA ALA A 593 -8.58 30.42 -63.72
C ALA A 593 -7.56 30.81 -64.81
N SER A 594 -6.34 30.25 -64.74
CA SER A 594 -5.31 30.44 -65.76
C SER A 594 -5.73 29.90 -67.13
N SER A 595 -6.41 28.75 -67.17
CA SER A 595 -6.91 28.14 -68.40
C SER A 595 -8.03 28.97 -69.02
N SER A 596 -8.98 29.47 -68.24
CA SER A 596 -10.04 30.38 -68.70
C SER A 596 -9.46 31.65 -69.33
N LYS A 597 -8.40 32.22 -68.73
CA LYS A 597 -7.69 33.37 -69.31
C LYS A 597 -7.06 33.06 -70.68
N LYS A 598 -6.47 31.88 -70.85
CA LYS A 598 -5.93 31.43 -72.14
C LYS A 598 -7.04 31.20 -73.17
N ILE A 599 -8.17 30.64 -72.76
CA ILE A 599 -9.33 30.44 -73.65
C ILE A 599 -9.85 31.80 -74.13
N SER A 600 -9.99 32.78 -73.23
CA SER A 600 -10.43 34.15 -73.58
C SER A 600 -9.48 34.81 -74.61
N GLN A 601 -8.17 34.61 -74.48
CA GLN A 601 -7.20 35.07 -75.48
C GLN A 601 -7.40 34.39 -76.85
N VAL A 602 -7.63 33.08 -76.87
CA VAL A 602 -7.87 32.33 -78.11
C VAL A 602 -9.18 32.77 -78.76
N THR A 603 -10.25 32.98 -77.99
CA THR A 603 -11.55 33.44 -78.52
C THR A 603 -11.45 34.85 -79.09
N SER A 604 -10.65 35.74 -78.47
CA SER A 604 -10.35 37.06 -79.04
C SER A 604 -9.65 36.96 -80.40
N VAL A 605 -8.67 36.06 -80.55
CA VAL A 605 -8.00 35.82 -81.84
C VAL A 605 -8.97 35.27 -82.89
N ILE A 606 -9.89 34.38 -82.49
CA ILE A 606 -10.92 33.86 -83.40
C ILE A 606 -11.86 34.97 -83.87
N GLU A 607 -12.27 35.87 -82.97
CA GLU A 607 -13.07 37.05 -83.31
C GLU A 607 -12.33 37.94 -84.33
N ASP A 608 -11.04 38.20 -84.10
CA ASP A 608 -10.19 38.97 -85.01
C ASP A 608 -10.07 38.31 -86.39
N LEU A 609 -9.86 36.99 -86.44
CA LEU A 609 -9.80 36.22 -87.69
C LEU A 609 -11.14 36.24 -88.43
N ALA A 610 -12.25 36.15 -87.71
CA ALA A 610 -13.58 36.27 -88.29
C ALA A 610 -13.80 37.68 -88.88
N PHE A 611 -13.35 38.73 -88.19
CA PHE A 611 -13.38 40.10 -88.70
C PHE A 611 -12.53 40.28 -89.96
N GLN A 612 -11.31 39.75 -89.98
CA GLN A 612 -10.43 39.76 -91.16
C GLN A 612 -11.06 39.00 -92.34
N THR A 613 -11.67 37.85 -92.09
CA THR A 613 -12.35 37.04 -93.10
C THR A 613 -13.56 37.78 -93.69
N ASN A 614 -14.32 38.48 -92.85
CA ASN A 614 -15.44 39.34 -93.26
C ASN A 614 -14.96 40.48 -94.19
N LEU A 615 -13.81 41.11 -93.88
CA LEU A 615 -13.20 42.13 -94.74
C LEU A 615 -12.67 41.57 -96.08
N LEU A 616 -12.04 40.40 -96.05
CA LEU A 616 -11.58 39.71 -97.27
C LEU A 616 -12.75 39.32 -98.17
N ALA A 617 -13.82 38.78 -97.59
CA ALA A 617 -15.04 38.42 -98.29
C ALA A 617 -15.75 39.64 -98.89
N LEU A 618 -15.75 40.78 -98.19
CA LEU A 618 -16.22 42.05 -98.73
C LEU A 618 -15.38 42.48 -99.95
N ASN A 619 -14.05 42.45 -99.86
CA ASN A 619 -13.17 42.81 -100.96
C ASN A 619 -13.36 41.87 -102.18
N ALA A 620 -13.49 40.57 -101.94
CA ALA A 620 -13.78 39.58 -102.98
C ALA A 620 -15.16 39.79 -103.62
N GLY A 621 -16.17 40.15 -102.82
CA GLY A 621 -17.51 40.49 -103.32
C GLY A 621 -17.50 41.74 -104.21
N VAL A 622 -16.69 42.75 -103.87
CA VAL A 622 -16.50 43.96 -104.69
C VAL A 622 -15.82 43.61 -106.02
N GLU A 623 -14.76 42.80 -106.01
CA GLU A 623 -14.06 42.41 -107.25
C GLU A 623 -14.91 41.48 -108.13
N ALA A 624 -15.72 40.61 -107.52
CA ALA A 624 -16.71 39.79 -108.23
C ALA A 624 -17.81 40.64 -108.90
N ALA A 625 -18.27 41.70 -108.25
CA ALA A 625 -19.20 42.67 -108.85
C ALA A 625 -18.54 43.44 -110.01
N ARG A 626 -17.25 43.73 -109.89
CA ARG A 626 -16.44 44.40 -110.93
C ARG A 626 -16.23 43.54 -112.19
N ALA A 627 -16.17 42.22 -112.03
CA ALA A 627 -16.06 41.24 -113.12
C ALA A 627 -17.38 40.96 -113.87
N GLY A 628 -18.51 41.54 -113.46
CA GLY A 628 -19.80 41.43 -114.16
C GLY A 628 -20.38 40.01 -114.19
N GLU A 629 -20.90 39.57 -115.35
CA GLU A 629 -21.52 38.24 -115.52
C GLU A 629 -20.54 37.08 -115.23
N ALA A 630 -19.23 37.26 -115.47
CA ALA A 630 -18.21 36.23 -115.20
C ALA A 630 -17.93 36.04 -113.68
N GLY A 631 -18.25 37.04 -112.86
CA GLY A 631 -18.02 37.03 -111.40
C GLY A 631 -19.21 36.55 -110.56
N ARG A 632 -20.35 36.23 -111.17
CA ARG A 632 -21.61 35.90 -110.45
C ARG A 632 -21.46 34.77 -109.44
N GLY A 633 -20.76 33.69 -109.80
CA GLY A 633 -20.50 32.57 -108.89
C GLY A 633 -19.59 32.95 -107.72
N PHE A 634 -18.57 33.77 -107.97
CA PHE A 634 -17.67 34.28 -106.94
C PHE A 634 -18.38 35.25 -105.97
N ALA A 635 -19.33 36.05 -106.45
CA ALA A 635 -20.10 36.96 -105.61
C ALA A 635 -20.97 36.21 -104.58
N VAL A 636 -21.59 35.08 -104.98
CA VAL A 636 -22.37 34.22 -104.07
C VAL A 636 -21.47 33.61 -103.00
N VAL A 637 -20.32 33.05 -103.41
CA VAL A 637 -19.33 32.51 -102.46
C VAL A 637 -18.84 33.58 -101.50
N ALA A 638 -18.55 34.79 -101.99
CA ALA A 638 -18.12 35.91 -101.15
C ALA A 638 -19.21 36.32 -100.13
N SER A 639 -20.50 36.35 -100.51
CA SER A 639 -21.58 36.62 -99.56
C SER A 639 -21.74 35.52 -98.50
N GLU A 640 -21.57 34.26 -98.88
CA GLU A 640 -21.69 33.12 -97.96
C GLU A 640 -20.52 33.09 -96.97
N VAL A 641 -19.29 33.30 -97.44
CA VAL A 641 -18.09 33.43 -96.59
C VAL A 641 -18.25 34.61 -95.63
N ARG A 642 -18.84 35.72 -96.08
CA ARG A 642 -19.12 36.89 -95.25
C ARG A 642 -20.13 36.57 -94.13
N ALA A 643 -21.24 35.91 -94.48
CA ALA A 643 -22.25 35.50 -93.52
C ALA A 643 -21.69 34.51 -92.48
N LEU A 644 -20.85 33.57 -92.92
CA LEU A 644 -20.14 32.64 -92.05
C LEU A 644 -19.17 33.35 -91.10
N ALA A 645 -18.42 34.33 -91.61
CA ALA A 645 -17.50 35.14 -90.82
C ALA A 645 -18.24 35.96 -89.74
N GLN A 646 -19.38 36.58 -90.08
CA GLN A 646 -20.21 37.30 -89.11
C GLN A 646 -20.73 36.35 -88.01
N ARG A 647 -21.29 35.19 -88.39
CA ARG A 647 -21.74 34.17 -87.44
C ARG A 647 -20.62 33.66 -86.54
N SER A 648 -19.40 33.54 -87.07
CA SER A 648 -18.23 33.12 -86.29
C SER A 648 -17.79 34.19 -85.29
N SER A 649 -17.86 35.46 -85.67
CA SER A 649 -17.56 36.59 -84.77
C SER A 649 -18.59 36.70 -83.63
N ASP A 650 -19.88 36.58 -83.96
CA ASP A 650 -20.94 36.65 -82.96
C ASP A 650 -20.85 35.47 -81.97
N ALA A 651 -20.58 34.25 -82.46
CA ALA A 651 -20.34 33.09 -81.61
C ALA A 651 -19.08 33.23 -80.74
N ALA A 652 -17.99 33.80 -81.29
CA ALA A 652 -16.76 34.04 -80.53
C ALA A 652 -16.98 35.04 -79.37
N LYS A 653 -17.77 36.10 -79.59
CA LYS A 653 -18.16 37.06 -78.54
C LYS A 653 -19.01 36.43 -77.44
N GLU A 654 -19.97 35.59 -77.82
CA GLU A 654 -20.82 34.87 -76.87
C GLU A 654 -19.98 33.92 -75.99
N ILE A 655 -19.07 33.15 -76.60
CA ILE A 655 -18.13 32.28 -75.86
C ILE A 655 -17.26 33.13 -74.93
N ASN A 656 -16.71 34.26 -75.39
CA ASN A 656 -15.86 35.11 -74.55
C ASN A 656 -16.62 35.65 -73.34
N THR A 657 -17.90 36.00 -73.50
CA THR A 657 -18.77 36.44 -72.40
C THR A 657 -18.97 35.33 -71.37
N LEU A 658 -19.28 34.10 -71.80
CA LEU A 658 -19.43 32.94 -70.93
C LEU A 658 -18.12 32.57 -70.20
N ILE A 659 -16.97 32.70 -70.87
CA ILE A 659 -15.66 32.45 -70.27
C ILE A 659 -15.32 33.51 -69.21
N GLN A 660 -15.70 34.76 -69.45
CA GLN A 660 -15.48 35.85 -68.49
C GLN A 660 -16.34 35.66 -67.23
N GLU A 661 -17.63 35.34 -67.39
CA GLU A 661 -18.50 35.00 -66.27
C GLU A 661 -17.99 33.76 -65.51
N SER A 662 -17.51 32.73 -66.23
CA SER A 662 -16.90 31.56 -65.61
C SER A 662 -15.62 31.90 -64.84
N ALA A 663 -14.79 32.82 -65.34
CA ALA A 663 -13.57 33.25 -64.66
C ALA A 663 -13.86 34.05 -63.38
N GLU A 664 -14.90 34.88 -63.39
CA GLU A 664 -15.38 35.59 -62.20
C GLU A 664 -15.89 34.60 -61.14
N ASN A 665 -16.70 33.61 -61.53
CA ASN A 665 -17.17 32.56 -60.63
C ASN A 665 -16.04 31.73 -60.03
N VAL A 666 -15.02 31.37 -60.83
CA VAL A 666 -13.84 30.65 -60.33
C VAL A 666 -13.05 31.51 -59.35
N THR A 667 -12.89 32.80 -59.61
CA THR A 667 -12.18 33.73 -58.70
C THR A 667 -12.88 33.83 -57.35
N GLY A 668 -14.21 33.96 -57.33
CA GLY A 668 -14.99 33.90 -56.09
C GLY A 668 -14.87 32.55 -55.37
N GLY A 669 -14.81 31.45 -56.12
CA GLY A 669 -14.54 30.11 -55.59
C GLY A 669 -13.17 29.99 -54.92
N VAL A 670 -12.11 30.52 -55.54
CA VAL A 670 -10.75 30.54 -54.96
C VAL A 670 -10.74 31.28 -53.62
N GLU A 671 -11.41 32.43 -53.52
CA GLU A 671 -11.49 33.21 -52.28
C GLU A 671 -12.21 32.45 -51.15
N MET A 672 -13.29 31.72 -51.46
CA MET A 672 -13.99 30.89 -50.48
C MET A 672 -13.12 29.74 -49.97
N VAL A 673 -12.35 29.10 -50.86
CA VAL A 673 -11.46 27.99 -50.51
C VAL A 673 -10.25 28.49 -49.70
N ASP A 674 -9.69 29.66 -50.02
CA ASP A 674 -8.63 30.32 -49.23
C ASP A 674 -9.09 30.60 -47.78
N ARG A 675 -10.30 31.13 -47.63
CA ARG A 675 -10.91 31.35 -46.31
C ARG A 675 -11.10 30.05 -45.53
N ALA A 676 -11.50 28.97 -46.20
CA ALA A 676 -11.60 27.65 -45.58
C ALA A 676 -10.21 27.15 -45.12
N GLY A 677 -9.17 27.36 -45.92
CA GLY A 677 -7.79 27.01 -45.57
C GLY A 677 -7.30 27.71 -44.30
N LYS A 678 -7.48 29.03 -44.23
CA LYS A 678 -7.16 29.83 -43.02
C LYS A 678 -7.94 29.39 -41.78
N SER A 679 -9.19 28.97 -41.95
CA SER A 679 -10.01 28.43 -40.86
C SER A 679 -9.43 27.13 -40.29
N PHE A 680 -8.95 26.22 -41.15
CA PHE A 680 -8.28 25.00 -40.70
C PHE A 680 -6.96 25.28 -39.97
N GLU A 681 -6.18 26.26 -40.44
CA GLU A 681 -4.96 26.69 -39.75
C GLU A 681 -5.26 27.23 -38.34
N SER A 682 -6.31 28.04 -38.20
CA SER A 682 -6.79 28.49 -36.89
C SER A 682 -7.24 27.33 -36.00
N LEU A 683 -7.97 26.34 -36.55
CA LEU A 683 -8.44 25.17 -35.79
C LEU A 683 -7.28 24.33 -35.27
N ILE A 684 -6.22 24.15 -36.06
CA ILE A 684 -5.01 23.44 -35.64
C ILE A 684 -4.38 24.13 -34.41
N GLY A 685 -4.31 25.46 -34.41
CA GLY A 685 -3.83 26.22 -33.25
C GLY A 685 -4.72 26.09 -32.01
N GLU A 686 -6.05 26.02 -32.18
CA GLU A 686 -6.98 25.79 -31.07
C GLU A 686 -6.84 24.37 -30.49
N PHE A 687 -6.65 23.34 -31.32
CA PHE A 687 -6.39 21.98 -30.84
C PHE A 687 -5.11 21.89 -29.99
N ASP A 688 -4.07 22.65 -30.34
CA ASP A 688 -2.84 22.71 -29.53
C ASP A 688 -3.10 23.30 -28.15
N LYS A 689 -3.87 24.39 -28.05
CA LYS A 689 -4.24 24.98 -26.75
C LYS A 689 -5.06 24.02 -25.88
N VAL A 690 -6.01 23.30 -26.50
CA VAL A 690 -6.82 22.31 -25.79
C VAL A 690 -5.95 21.15 -25.30
N SER A 691 -5.03 20.64 -26.13
CA SER A 691 -4.11 19.56 -25.75
C SER A 691 -3.22 19.96 -24.56
N VAL A 692 -2.68 21.18 -24.56
CA VAL A 692 -1.92 21.72 -23.42
C VAL A 692 -2.78 21.78 -22.15
N SER A 693 -4.03 22.21 -22.26
CA SER A 693 -4.97 22.28 -21.14
C SER A 693 -5.30 20.89 -20.57
N ILE A 694 -5.53 19.92 -21.44
CA ILE A 694 -5.78 18.52 -21.07
C ILE A 694 -4.56 17.91 -20.38
N SER A 695 -3.35 18.13 -20.92
CA SER A 695 -2.10 17.69 -20.29
C SER A 695 -1.93 18.29 -18.88
N SER A 696 -2.38 19.54 -18.68
CA SER A 696 -2.35 20.20 -17.38
C SER A 696 -3.35 19.58 -16.40
N ILE A 697 -4.56 19.23 -16.86
CA ILE A 697 -5.56 18.48 -16.06
C ILE A 697 -5.01 17.11 -15.67
N ALA A 698 -4.40 16.36 -16.60
CA ALA A 698 -3.82 15.06 -16.31
C ALA A 698 -2.70 15.15 -15.27
N THR A 699 -1.86 16.20 -15.34
CA THR A 699 -0.80 16.45 -14.36
C THR A 699 -1.39 16.80 -13.00
N ALA A 700 -2.34 17.73 -12.94
CA ALA A 700 -3.01 18.11 -11.70
C ALA A 700 -3.77 16.94 -11.05
N ALA A 701 -4.39 16.06 -11.85
CA ALA A 701 -5.05 14.86 -11.35
C ALA A 701 -4.04 13.85 -10.76
N ARG A 702 -2.85 13.71 -11.34
CA ARG A 702 -1.78 12.89 -10.76
C ARG A 702 -1.28 13.48 -9.44
N GLU A 703 -1.06 14.78 -9.37
CA GLU A 703 -0.66 15.46 -8.13
C GLU A 703 -1.73 15.31 -7.03
N GLN A 704 -3.01 15.47 -7.38
CA GLN A 704 -4.13 15.22 -6.46
C GLN A 704 -4.15 13.77 -5.99
N SER A 705 -3.86 12.80 -6.86
CA SER A 705 -3.78 11.39 -6.46
C SER A 705 -2.69 11.15 -5.43
N VAL A 706 -1.53 11.78 -5.57
CA VAL A 706 -0.44 11.71 -4.57
C VAL A 706 -0.88 12.35 -3.26
N GLY A 707 -1.48 13.55 -3.31
CA GLY A 707 -1.98 14.22 -2.11
C GLY A 707 -3.08 13.43 -1.37
N LEU A 708 -3.91 12.68 -2.10
CA LEU A 708 -4.92 11.80 -1.49
C LEU A 708 -4.32 10.59 -0.79
N ASP A 709 -3.19 10.07 -1.28
CA ASP A 709 -2.46 8.98 -0.64
C ASP A 709 -1.85 9.43 0.70
N GLU A 710 -1.33 10.66 0.74
CA GLU A 710 -0.87 11.29 1.98
C GLU A 710 -2.02 11.51 2.97
N ILE A 711 -3.18 11.99 2.50
CA ILE A 711 -4.38 12.15 3.33
C ILE A 711 -4.86 10.79 3.85
N ASN A 712 -4.86 9.76 3.01
CA ASN A 712 -5.25 8.41 3.42
C ASN A 712 -4.34 7.89 4.54
N THR A 713 -3.02 8.09 4.42
CA THR A 713 -2.05 7.77 5.47
C THR A 713 -2.32 8.56 6.76
N ALA A 714 -2.69 9.84 6.65
CA ALA A 714 -3.04 10.65 7.82
C ALA A 714 -4.33 10.17 8.51
N VAL A 715 -5.32 9.69 7.74
CA VAL A 715 -6.55 9.08 8.29
C VAL A 715 -6.24 7.78 9.02
N ASP A 716 -5.37 6.93 8.48
CA ASP A 716 -4.91 5.70 9.17
C ASP A 716 -4.20 6.02 10.49
N GLN A 717 -3.37 7.06 10.51
CA GLN A 717 -2.74 7.53 11.76
C GLN A 717 -3.77 8.04 12.77
N LEU A 718 -4.79 8.78 12.32
CA LEU A 718 -5.87 9.25 13.17
C LEU A 718 -6.71 8.10 13.72
N ASP A 719 -6.95 7.05 12.94
CA ASP A 719 -7.62 5.84 13.41
C ASP A 719 -6.80 5.16 14.52
N GLY A 720 -5.49 4.98 14.31
CA GLY A 720 -4.59 4.45 15.33
C GLY A 720 -4.59 5.25 16.64
N VAL A 721 -4.59 6.58 16.57
CA VAL A 721 -4.71 7.45 17.75
C VAL A 721 -6.09 7.32 18.40
N THR A 722 -7.16 7.20 17.60
CA THR A 722 -8.53 7.04 18.09
C THR A 722 -8.71 5.72 18.84
N GLN A 723 -8.20 4.62 18.30
CA GLN A 723 -8.16 3.33 18.97
C GLN A 723 -7.34 3.38 20.27
N LYS A 724 -6.19 4.08 20.25
CA LYS A 724 -5.37 4.29 21.45
C LYS A 724 -6.13 5.10 22.50
N ASN A 725 -6.89 6.12 22.12
CA ASN A 725 -7.73 6.89 23.04
C ASN A 725 -8.82 6.01 23.67
N ALA A 726 -9.45 5.13 22.88
CA ALA A 726 -10.42 4.16 23.41
C ALA A 726 -9.76 3.17 24.41
N ALA A 727 -8.56 2.68 24.09
CA ALA A 727 -7.81 1.79 24.98
C ALA A 727 -7.39 2.50 26.29
N VAL A 728 -6.89 3.73 26.18
CA VAL A 728 -6.53 4.57 27.34
C VAL A 728 -7.76 4.88 28.19
N ALA A 729 -8.91 5.20 27.57
CA ALA A 729 -10.17 5.37 28.29
C ALA A 729 -10.55 4.09 29.06
N SER A 730 -10.49 2.91 28.42
CA SER A 730 -10.76 1.64 29.12
C SER A 730 -9.83 1.41 30.32
N GLN A 731 -8.54 1.70 30.16
CA GLN A 731 -7.54 1.58 31.22
C GLN A 731 -7.78 2.57 32.38
N VAL A 732 -8.09 3.83 32.07
CA VAL A 732 -8.40 4.87 33.06
C VAL A 732 -9.69 4.54 33.81
N HIS A 733 -10.72 4.06 33.11
CA HIS A 733 -11.95 3.58 33.74
C HIS A 733 -11.68 2.43 34.74
N GLY A 734 -10.85 1.46 34.35
CA GLY A 734 -10.42 0.37 35.24
C GLY A 734 -9.68 0.87 36.49
N THR A 735 -8.80 1.87 36.31
CA THR A 735 -8.04 2.49 37.41
C THR A 735 -8.96 3.29 38.36
N GLY A 736 -9.93 4.03 37.81
CA GLY A 736 -10.94 4.76 38.59
C GLY A 736 -11.75 3.81 39.50
N ARG A 737 -12.18 2.65 38.99
CA ARG A 737 -12.88 1.63 39.80
C ARG A 737 -12.06 1.11 40.97
N VAL A 738 -10.74 0.94 40.78
CA VAL A 738 -9.83 0.55 41.86
C VAL A 738 -9.75 1.66 42.91
N MET A 739 -9.70 2.93 42.50
CA MET A 739 -9.69 4.08 43.42
C MET A 739 -10.98 4.17 44.24
N VAL A 740 -12.15 4.01 43.61
CA VAL A 740 -13.46 3.93 44.33
C VAL A 740 -13.44 2.82 45.36
N THR A 741 -12.92 1.65 45.00
CA THR A 741 -12.84 0.50 45.91
C THR A 741 -11.92 0.77 47.11
N GLU A 742 -10.76 1.39 46.88
CA GLU A 742 -9.81 1.72 47.96
C GLU A 742 -10.32 2.87 48.84
N ALA A 743 -10.98 3.88 48.26
CA ALA A 743 -11.64 4.95 49.01
C ALA A 743 -12.75 4.39 49.92
N ALA A 744 -13.57 3.47 49.40
CA ALA A 744 -14.60 2.78 50.19
C ALA A 744 -13.99 1.96 51.35
N LYS A 745 -12.83 1.34 51.12
CA LYS A 745 -12.09 0.59 52.15
C LYS A 745 -11.50 1.52 53.22
N LEU A 746 -10.90 2.64 52.83
CA LEU A 746 -10.41 3.67 53.76
C LEU A 746 -11.55 4.25 54.60
N ASN A 747 -12.71 4.51 53.99
CA ASN A 747 -13.89 4.99 54.69
C ASN A 747 -14.40 3.94 55.70
N ARG A 748 -14.44 2.65 55.34
CA ARG A 748 -14.80 1.56 56.27
C ARG A 748 -13.82 1.42 57.44
N ILE A 749 -12.52 1.51 57.18
CA ILE A 749 -11.49 1.49 58.24
C ILE A 749 -11.70 2.69 59.16
N SER A 750 -11.97 3.86 58.59
CA SER A 750 -12.18 5.09 59.39
C SER A 750 -13.47 5.03 60.22
N GLN A 751 -14.52 4.34 59.76
CA GLN A 751 -15.75 4.11 60.52
C GLN A 751 -15.54 3.24 61.78
N SER A 752 -14.44 2.48 61.87
CA SER A 752 -14.08 1.78 63.11
C SER A 752 -13.58 2.71 64.21
N PHE A 753 -13.29 3.97 63.88
CA PHE A 753 -12.90 5.01 64.83
C PHE A 753 -14.03 6.03 65.03
N HIS A 754 -14.49 6.21 66.27
CA HIS A 754 -15.43 7.27 66.62
C HIS A 754 -14.66 8.59 66.76
N CYS A 755 -14.80 9.47 65.77
CA CYS A 755 -14.12 10.76 65.70
C CYS A 755 -15.14 11.91 65.78
N ASP A 756 -14.71 13.07 66.25
CA ASP A 756 -15.57 14.27 66.25
C ASP A 756 -15.49 14.97 64.88
N THR A 757 -16.45 14.65 64.01
CA THR A 757 -16.56 15.25 62.67
C THR A 757 -16.89 16.76 62.66
N SER A 758 -17.07 17.42 63.81
CA SER A 758 -17.34 18.86 63.88
C SER A 758 -16.16 19.73 63.41
N ILE A 759 -14.92 19.23 63.50
CA ILE A 759 -13.70 19.94 63.07
C ILE A 759 -13.56 19.96 61.53
N VAL A 760 -13.98 18.90 60.84
CA VAL A 760 -13.89 18.77 59.37
C VAL A 760 -14.82 19.74 58.63
N ARG A 761 -15.92 20.17 59.27
CA ARG A 761 -16.91 21.06 58.65
C ARG A 761 -16.42 22.50 58.50
N ARG A 762 -15.42 22.93 59.28
CA ARG A 762 -14.94 24.33 59.31
C ARG A 762 -13.86 24.61 58.26
N THR A 763 -13.10 23.61 57.81
CA THR A 763 -12.01 23.78 56.83
C THR A 763 -12.50 23.69 55.38
N VAL A 764 -13.49 22.83 55.10
CA VAL A 764 -14.05 22.63 53.74
C VAL A 764 -14.90 23.82 53.27
N GLN A 765 -15.44 24.63 54.19
CA GLN A 765 -16.26 25.79 53.86
C GLN A 765 -15.45 27.06 53.52
N SER A 766 -14.14 27.09 53.80
CA SER A 766 -13.30 28.30 53.61
C SER A 766 -12.49 28.31 52.30
N SER A 767 -12.49 27.22 51.53
CA SER A 767 -11.78 27.12 50.24
C SER A 767 -12.69 27.11 49.02
N ALA A 768 -14.00 27.36 49.19
CA ALA A 768 -14.91 27.66 48.08
C ALA A 768 -14.62 29.06 47.52
N SER A 769 -13.50 29.20 46.81
CA SER A 769 -13.30 30.26 45.84
C SER A 769 -14.33 30.07 44.71
N PRO A 770 -14.94 31.15 44.17
CA PRO A 770 -15.99 31.02 43.19
C PRO A 770 -15.45 30.26 41.97
N ALA A 771 -16.23 29.29 41.50
CA ALA A 771 -15.96 28.55 40.27
C ALA A 771 -15.67 29.54 39.14
N VAL A 772 -14.38 29.70 38.81
CA VAL A 772 -14.00 30.25 37.53
C VAL A 772 -14.45 29.22 36.53
N THR A 773 -15.47 29.58 35.75
CA THR A 773 -15.82 28.95 34.48
C THR A 773 -14.62 29.06 33.54
N ALA A 774 -13.59 28.26 33.79
CA ALA A 774 -12.54 28.01 32.83
C ALA A 774 -13.18 27.16 31.73
N LYS A 775 -13.61 27.84 30.67
CA LYS A 775 -13.85 27.20 29.38
C LYS A 775 -12.68 26.26 29.13
N ALA A 776 -12.99 24.98 28.93
CA ALA A 776 -12.04 23.98 28.48
C ALA A 776 -11.22 24.58 27.35
N SER A 777 -9.96 24.88 27.64
CA SER A 777 -9.00 25.25 26.62
C SER A 777 -8.71 23.95 25.90
N ALA A 778 -9.37 23.79 24.76
CA ALA A 778 -9.12 22.70 23.85
C ALA A 778 -7.62 22.68 23.55
N VAL A 779 -6.94 21.60 23.94
CA VAL A 779 -5.68 21.23 23.30
C VAL A 779 -6.07 20.71 21.91
N VAL A 780 -6.41 21.65 21.04
CA VAL A 780 -6.32 21.45 19.60
C VAL A 780 -4.82 21.50 19.33
N ASN A 781 -4.23 20.36 18.99
CA ASN A 781 -3.00 20.37 18.22
C ASN A 781 -3.34 21.04 16.90
N SER A 782 -3.17 22.36 16.85
CA SER A 782 -3.28 23.13 15.63
C SER A 782 -2.22 22.61 14.66
N ALA A 783 -2.69 22.00 13.58
CA ALA A 783 -1.91 21.87 12.35
C ALA A 783 -1.28 23.24 12.02
N PRO A 784 -0.04 23.29 11.51
CA PRO A 784 0.57 24.58 11.18
C PRO A 784 -0.28 25.25 10.09
N ALA A 785 -0.74 26.47 10.40
CA ALA A 785 -1.50 27.30 9.47
C ALA A 785 -0.61 27.69 8.28
N ALA A 786 -0.88 27.11 7.12
CA ALA A 786 -0.40 27.65 5.85
C ALA A 786 -1.10 28.99 5.60
N SER A 787 -0.35 30.09 5.68
CA SER A 787 -0.79 31.39 5.18
C SER A 787 -0.48 31.48 3.68
N PRO A 788 -1.40 31.96 2.83
CA PRO A 788 -1.10 32.23 1.43
C PRO A 788 -0.27 33.51 1.35
N ARG A 789 0.98 33.40 0.89
CA ARG A 789 1.79 34.55 0.49
C ARG A 789 2.00 34.51 -1.02
N SER A 790 1.41 35.49 -1.68
CA SER A 790 1.59 35.78 -3.09
C SER A 790 3.04 36.23 -3.38
N ALA A 791 3.60 35.63 -4.43
CA ALA A 791 4.52 36.17 -5.43
C ALA A 791 5.94 36.64 -5.05
N ALA A 792 6.87 36.02 -5.79
CA ALA A 792 8.11 36.54 -6.39
C ALA A 792 9.44 36.22 -5.70
N GLY A 793 10.31 35.55 -6.48
CA GLY A 793 11.77 35.69 -6.40
C GLY A 793 12.54 34.42 -6.04
N ASP A 794 13.03 33.75 -7.08
CA ASP A 794 14.36 33.16 -7.22
C ASP A 794 14.93 32.16 -6.18
N ASP A 795 15.48 31.09 -6.79
CA ASP A 795 16.74 30.43 -6.45
C ASP A 795 16.72 29.29 -5.41
N TRP A 796 16.51 28.05 -5.89
CA TRP A 796 17.07 26.82 -5.30
C TRP A 796 17.23 25.73 -6.38
N ASN A 797 18.24 25.90 -7.23
CA ASN A 797 18.91 24.79 -7.91
C ASN A 797 20.04 24.31 -6.99
N GLU A 798 19.79 23.24 -6.23
CA GLU A 798 20.72 22.27 -5.63
C GLU A 798 20.04 21.67 -4.40
N PHE A 799 19.33 20.55 -4.58
CA PHE A 799 19.35 19.40 -3.67
C PHE A 799 18.64 18.20 -4.31
#